data_AF-W6RZR4-F1
#
_entry.id   AF-W6RZR4-F1
#
_cell.length_a   1.000
_cell.length_b   1.000
_cell.length_c   1.000
_cell.angle_alpha   90.00
_cell.angle_beta   90.00
_cell.angle_gamma   90.00
#
_symmetry.space_group_name_H-M   'P 1'
#
loop_
_entity.id
_entity.type
_entity.pdbx_description
1 polymer ?
#
loop_
_entity_poly.entity_id
_entity_poly.type
_entity_poly.pdbx_seq_one_letter_code
_entity_poly.pdbx_strand_id
1 'polypeptide(L)'
;MSNKLRKIVSLTVISLIFGTMPVVAAGNNDTSLVPPSNIQQNPNSESYSHGSSTIVESPDNTVPEDYTVDESIQASAKKGKYSKLFDTEKLQDVNITISEDNWNYMLQNAIDKPNVLASSISIGDEKIENVGIKTKGNLTLNSVWASDSDRFSFTVNTKKFVSDQNFYGLEKFSLNNIYGDASMMKEYLSYELMTEMGIPTPYYCLVKLNVNGEFWGVYMMVEKVDKSLMKRTTGNSDGALYTAEAPGGDLIYKSDLDNLLNSDGTYNFDLSTYSDGSNLLSNYTGLLDNKEYGATISDYEEKEEEEVRTDLNNLFSWMKKLNELSSSENPNTEKYKKSVEEILDVDEILRYFAVNTYLVNLDSYQSEKEQNYCLYEVDGKVTIIPWDYNYSFGAYGTSSASEMINFSIDNPVINVTLAERPLLNVLLQNDEYREVYEGYLEDCAKIASIGGKVNGVTYEKDHFSTEIDNYKDILEEAVKTDPTAFYDYDRFISACDNLKKLNTQRATAVLNQINDDFSEVSSDGINLNEIGDNVGGAGQGAQGNPPGEGGPGNPGEGNPPEFPGEGGTGYVPVNPIPGESEDSNNQQNDSTSSDNTSGEDTNDSTNGNNSDNSNSNNVTNTNSNETVTTEDNSSEKSTDDANDSIISLTKTGGIGVKLSIIVGTILTGVGYFIRRR
;
A
#
# COMPACT_ATOMS: atom_id res chain seq x y z
N MET A 1 47.99 8.47 -21.87
CA MET A 1 48.71 9.35 -20.93
C MET A 1 47.71 9.71 -19.83
N SER A 2 47.98 9.35 -18.57
CA SER A 2 48.46 10.28 -17.52
C SER A 2 47.38 11.30 -17.13
N ASN A 3 46.72 11.26 -15.96
CA ASN A 3 46.93 10.54 -14.68
C ASN A 3 45.60 9.89 -14.21
N LYS A 4 45.49 9.03 -13.18
CA LYS A 4 46.28 8.83 -11.95
C LYS A 4 46.50 7.33 -11.66
N LEU A 5 47.52 6.99 -10.87
CA LEU A 5 47.71 5.66 -10.29
C LEU A 5 48.43 5.75 -8.93
N ARG A 6 48.06 4.88 -7.99
CA ARG A 6 48.70 4.59 -6.68
C ARG A 6 48.64 5.67 -5.59
N LYS A 7 48.08 5.27 -4.45
CA LYS A 7 48.89 5.01 -3.25
C LYS A 7 48.34 3.78 -2.50
N ILE A 8 49.19 2.77 -2.32
CA ILE A 8 49.03 1.68 -1.35
C ILE A 8 50.26 1.74 -0.46
N VAL A 9 50.07 1.66 0.86
CA VAL A 9 51.13 1.37 1.84
C VAL A 9 50.50 0.46 2.90
N SER A 10 51.16 -0.66 3.21
CA SER A 10 50.61 -1.70 4.07
C SER A 10 51.05 -1.57 5.53
N LEU A 11 50.16 -2.04 6.42
CA LEU A 11 50.38 -2.69 7.73
C LEU A 11 51.59 -2.28 8.60
N THR A 12 51.30 -2.09 9.89
CA THR A 12 52.10 -2.73 10.95
C THR A 12 51.15 -3.28 12.01
N VAL A 13 51.43 -4.50 12.48
CA VAL A 13 50.58 -5.27 13.42
C VAL A 13 51.08 -5.07 14.85
N ILE A 14 50.17 -5.05 15.84
CA ILE A 14 50.45 -5.51 17.21
C ILE A 14 49.17 -6.08 17.86
N SER A 15 49.38 -7.06 18.74
CA SER A 15 48.45 -8.11 19.17
C SER A 15 47.26 -7.71 20.04
N LEU A 16 46.13 -8.37 19.76
CA LEU A 16 45.30 -9.17 20.69
C LEU A 16 45.30 -8.81 22.18
N ILE A 17 44.13 -8.42 22.69
CA ILE A 17 43.61 -8.87 23.99
C ILE A 17 42.17 -9.37 23.77
N PHE A 18 41.92 -10.67 24.00
CA PHE A 18 40.56 -11.21 24.05
C PHE A 18 39.93 -10.91 25.42
N GLY A 19 38.88 -10.11 25.46
CA GLY A 19 37.98 -9.98 26.60
C GLY A 19 36.70 -10.76 26.34
N THR A 20 36.50 -11.90 27.02
CA THR A 20 35.28 -12.70 26.89
C THR A 20 34.12 -12.04 27.62
N MET A 21 33.14 -11.50 26.88
CA MET A 21 31.81 -11.25 27.44
C MET A 21 30.95 -12.54 27.33
N PRO A 22 30.09 -12.82 28.33
CA PRO A 22 29.31 -14.05 28.36
C PRO A 22 28.16 -14.00 27.35
N VAL A 23 27.88 -15.13 26.71
CA VAL A 23 26.60 -15.37 26.06
C VAL A 23 25.54 -15.46 27.15
N VAL A 24 24.69 -14.43 27.25
CA VAL A 24 23.40 -14.57 27.95
C VAL A 24 22.48 -15.28 27.00
N ALA A 25 22.07 -16.50 27.35
CA ALA A 25 21.05 -17.21 26.59
C ALA A 25 19.73 -16.42 26.67
N ALA A 26 19.16 -16.06 25.52
CA ALA A 26 17.77 -15.65 25.47
C ALA A 26 16.92 -16.85 25.90
N GLY A 27 16.21 -16.72 27.02
CA GLY A 27 15.26 -17.74 27.45
C GLY A 27 14.07 -17.79 26.51
N ASN A 28 13.52 -18.98 26.26
CA ASN A 28 12.33 -19.16 25.45
C ASN A 28 11.14 -18.40 26.07
N ASN A 29 10.79 -17.24 25.52
CA ASN A 29 9.47 -16.65 25.72
C ASN A 29 8.51 -17.36 24.78
N ASP A 30 8.00 -18.50 25.24
CA ASP A 30 6.83 -19.15 24.66
C ASP A 30 5.60 -18.25 24.88
N THR A 31 5.32 -17.40 23.91
CA THR A 31 4.08 -16.61 23.82
C THR A 31 3.15 -17.24 22.78
N SER A 32 2.86 -18.53 22.96
CA SER A 32 1.73 -19.19 22.31
C SER A 32 0.42 -18.51 22.72
N LEU A 33 -0.02 -17.53 21.91
CA LEU A 33 -1.31 -16.87 22.04
C LEU A 33 -2.43 -17.83 21.63
N VAL A 34 -2.75 -18.77 22.53
CA VAL A 34 -3.97 -19.57 22.46
C VAL A 34 -5.17 -18.59 22.43
N PRO A 35 -6.04 -18.62 21.41
CA PRO A 35 -7.14 -17.67 21.31
C PRO A 35 -8.10 -17.88 22.49
N PRO A 36 -8.44 -16.82 23.26
CA PRO A 36 -9.32 -16.94 24.41
C PRO A 36 -10.78 -17.15 23.95
N SER A 37 -11.13 -18.41 23.72
CA SER A 37 -12.47 -18.86 23.34
C SER A 37 -13.48 -18.78 24.50
N ASN A 38 -13.71 -17.57 25.01
CA ASN A 38 -14.91 -17.14 25.76
C ASN A 38 -14.82 -15.63 26.06
N ILE A 39 -15.40 -14.79 25.20
CA ILE A 39 -15.71 -13.40 25.57
C ILE A 39 -16.93 -13.45 26.49
N GLN A 40 -16.71 -13.45 27.81
CA GLN A 40 -17.76 -13.08 28.74
C GLN A 40 -17.95 -11.55 28.64
N GLN A 41 -19.07 -11.15 28.03
CA GLN A 41 -19.49 -9.75 27.97
C GLN A 41 -19.49 -9.14 29.38
N ASN A 42 -18.88 -7.95 29.53
CA ASN A 42 -19.00 -7.16 30.75
C ASN A 42 -20.46 -6.71 30.91
N PRO A 43 -21.22 -7.13 31.95
CA PRO A 43 -22.66 -6.87 32.00
C PRO A 43 -23.08 -5.41 32.27
N ASN A 44 -22.14 -4.47 32.41
CA ASN A 44 -22.39 -3.10 32.84
C ASN A 44 -21.59 -2.05 32.03
N SER A 45 -21.82 -1.97 30.72
CA SER A 45 -21.39 -0.83 29.91
C SER A 45 -22.45 -0.47 28.85
N GLU A 46 -23.51 0.21 29.28
CA GLU A 46 -24.46 0.88 28.39
C GLU A 46 -23.81 2.14 27.75
N SER A 47 -22.93 1.93 26.77
CA SER A 47 -22.41 3.00 25.93
C SER A 47 -21.87 2.44 24.61
N TYR A 48 -22.71 2.43 23.58
CA TYR A 48 -22.22 2.44 22.20
C TYR A 48 -21.72 3.87 21.94
N SER A 49 -20.44 4.03 21.61
CA SER A 49 -19.81 5.33 21.34
C SER A 49 -20.05 5.82 19.90
N HIS A 50 -20.46 4.93 19.00
CA HIS A 50 -20.49 5.16 17.57
C HIS A 50 -21.88 5.02 16.97
N GLY A 51 -22.26 5.97 16.10
CA GLY A 51 -23.59 6.09 15.53
C GLY A 51 -24.68 6.43 16.56
N SER A 52 -25.90 5.99 16.29
CA SER A 52 -27.05 6.17 17.18
C SER A 52 -26.89 5.40 18.49
N SER A 53 -27.48 5.94 19.56
CA SER A 53 -27.64 5.23 20.85
C SER A 53 -28.69 4.12 20.82
N THR A 54 -29.47 4.00 19.73
CA THR A 54 -30.37 2.87 19.48
C THR A 54 -29.59 1.72 18.86
N ILE A 55 -29.49 0.59 19.57
CA ILE A 55 -28.82 -0.63 19.11
C ILE A 55 -29.53 -1.20 17.87
N VAL A 56 -28.77 -1.53 16.83
CA VAL A 56 -29.26 -2.30 15.67
C VAL A 56 -28.72 -3.73 15.75
N GLU A 57 -29.60 -4.73 15.83
CA GLU A 57 -29.19 -6.14 15.96
C GLU A 57 -28.68 -6.76 14.65
N SER A 58 -29.19 -6.31 13.50
CA SER A 58 -28.76 -6.78 12.16
C SER A 58 -29.09 -5.76 11.06
N PRO A 59 -28.28 -5.66 9.98
CA PRO A 59 -28.55 -4.78 8.86
C PRO A 59 -29.59 -5.39 7.89
N ASP A 60 -30.34 -4.54 7.20
CA ASP A 60 -31.16 -4.95 6.05
C ASP A 60 -30.34 -4.80 4.76
N ASN A 61 -29.80 -5.93 4.30
CA ASN A 61 -29.01 -6.01 3.06
C ASN A 61 -29.86 -6.50 1.86
N THR A 62 -31.18 -6.31 1.90
CA THR A 62 -32.10 -6.77 0.84
C THR A 62 -32.07 -5.85 -0.39
N VAL A 63 -31.49 -6.35 -1.49
CA VAL A 63 -31.64 -5.72 -2.82
C VAL A 63 -33.07 -5.95 -3.34
N PRO A 64 -33.74 -4.95 -3.95
CA PRO A 64 -35.09 -5.12 -4.50
C PRO A 64 -35.18 -6.24 -5.55
N GLU A 65 -36.22 -7.09 -5.47
CA GLU A 65 -36.43 -8.23 -6.39
C GLU A 65 -36.61 -7.81 -7.87
N ASP A 66 -37.01 -6.56 -8.13
CA ASP A 66 -37.19 -5.98 -9.45
C ASP A 66 -36.01 -5.11 -9.92
N TYR A 67 -34.90 -5.09 -9.17
CA TYR A 67 -33.69 -4.35 -9.57
C TYR A 67 -33.03 -4.95 -10.81
N THR A 68 -32.62 -4.07 -11.73
CA THR A 68 -31.84 -4.42 -12.93
C THR A 68 -30.61 -3.52 -13.03
N VAL A 69 -29.44 -4.10 -13.29
CA VAL A 69 -28.18 -3.36 -13.49
C VAL A 69 -28.33 -2.30 -14.58
N ASP A 70 -27.86 -1.08 -14.32
CA ASP A 70 -27.83 -0.02 -15.33
C ASP A 70 -26.67 -0.24 -16.32
N GLU A 71 -27.01 -0.83 -17.47
CA GLU A 71 -26.13 -1.03 -18.63
C GLU A 71 -25.44 0.26 -19.13
N SER A 72 -25.99 1.44 -18.85
CA SER A 72 -25.40 2.72 -19.28
C SER A 72 -24.16 3.11 -18.49
N ILE A 73 -24.04 2.63 -17.24
CA ILE A 73 -22.86 2.84 -16.38
C ILE A 73 -21.85 1.69 -16.44
N GLN A 74 -22.17 0.56 -17.08
CA GLN A 74 -21.23 -0.58 -17.19
C GLN A 74 -20.11 -0.32 -18.20
N ALA A 75 -18.87 -0.76 -17.90
CA ALA A 75 -17.79 -0.83 -18.87
C ALA A 75 -16.65 -1.77 -18.46
N SER A 76 -15.78 -2.11 -19.42
CA SER A 76 -14.47 -2.70 -19.11
C SER A 76 -13.49 -1.61 -18.63
N ALA A 77 -12.82 -1.89 -17.51
CA ALA A 77 -11.76 -1.05 -16.93
C ALA A 77 -10.60 -0.74 -17.90
N LYS A 78 -10.39 -1.55 -18.96
CA LYS A 78 -9.32 -1.38 -19.96
C LYS A 78 -9.31 -0.03 -20.69
N LYS A 79 -10.38 0.77 -20.59
CA LYS A 79 -10.45 2.12 -21.16
C LYS A 79 -10.42 3.24 -20.13
N GLY A 80 -10.24 2.93 -18.84
CA GLY A 80 -10.19 3.89 -17.74
C GLY A 80 -11.40 4.83 -17.68
N LYS A 81 -12.58 4.44 -18.19
CA LYS A 81 -13.75 5.33 -18.30
C LYS A 81 -14.15 5.97 -16.97
N TYR A 82 -13.91 5.26 -15.86
CA TYR A 82 -14.17 5.71 -14.51
C TYR A 82 -13.23 6.83 -14.02
N SER A 83 -12.21 7.23 -14.78
CA SER A 83 -11.39 8.41 -14.46
C SER A 83 -12.24 9.67 -14.27
N LYS A 84 -13.39 9.78 -14.97
CA LYS A 84 -14.35 10.88 -14.80
C LYS A 84 -14.97 10.98 -13.39
N LEU A 85 -14.82 9.94 -12.57
CA LEU A 85 -15.26 9.91 -11.18
C LEU A 85 -14.19 10.47 -10.22
N PHE A 86 -12.97 10.74 -10.70
CA PHE A 86 -11.85 11.24 -9.90
C PHE A 86 -11.43 12.59 -10.47
N ASP A 87 -12.06 13.66 -9.98
CA ASP A 87 -11.82 15.03 -10.45
C ASP A 87 -10.83 15.74 -9.50
N THR A 88 -9.69 16.15 -10.04
CA THR A 88 -8.63 16.88 -9.32
C THR A 88 -8.66 18.39 -9.56
N GLU A 89 -9.60 18.91 -10.35
CA GLU A 89 -9.78 20.36 -10.54
C GLU A 89 -10.79 20.96 -9.53
N LYS A 90 -11.53 20.13 -8.77
CA LYS A 90 -12.57 20.59 -7.82
C LYS A 90 -12.81 19.63 -6.65
N LEU A 91 -13.28 20.18 -5.52
CA LEU A 91 -13.87 19.37 -4.44
C LEU A 91 -15.28 18.92 -4.83
N GLN A 92 -15.40 17.73 -5.40
CA GLN A 92 -16.70 17.16 -5.82
C GLN A 92 -17.48 16.53 -4.66
N ASP A 93 -18.81 16.59 -4.73
CA ASP A 93 -19.68 15.89 -3.76
C ASP A 93 -19.76 14.38 -4.04
N VAL A 94 -19.47 13.58 -3.02
CA VAL A 94 -19.85 12.16 -2.93
C VAL A 94 -21.03 12.05 -1.98
N ASN A 95 -22.13 11.44 -2.43
CA ASN A 95 -23.37 11.35 -1.67
C ASN A 95 -23.73 9.88 -1.42
N ILE A 96 -23.69 9.44 -0.16
CA ILE A 96 -24.16 8.11 0.25
C ILE A 96 -25.64 8.21 0.64
N THR A 97 -26.48 7.34 0.09
CA THR A 97 -27.87 7.12 0.52
C THR A 97 -27.99 5.71 1.09
N ILE A 98 -28.36 5.60 2.37
CA ILE A 98 -28.34 4.37 3.16
C ILE A 98 -29.42 4.42 4.26
N SER A 99 -29.99 3.29 4.65
CA SER A 99 -30.91 3.27 5.80
C SER A 99 -30.18 3.64 7.10
N GLU A 100 -30.87 4.33 8.01
CA GLU A 100 -30.33 4.66 9.33
C GLU A 100 -29.88 3.39 10.07
N ASP A 101 -30.64 2.30 9.98
CA ASP A 101 -30.30 1.01 10.58
C ASP A 101 -28.98 0.44 10.02
N ASN A 102 -28.76 0.47 8.70
CA ASN A 102 -27.52 -0.03 8.10
C ASN A 102 -26.32 0.84 8.46
N TRP A 103 -26.48 2.16 8.47
CA TRP A 103 -25.42 3.10 8.85
C TRP A 103 -25.02 2.91 10.32
N ASN A 104 -26.02 2.88 11.23
CA ASN A 104 -25.81 2.64 12.65
C ASN A 104 -25.21 1.25 12.91
N TYR A 105 -25.68 0.19 12.24
CA TYR A 105 -25.09 -1.15 12.37
C TYR A 105 -23.61 -1.17 11.97
N MET A 106 -23.26 -0.49 10.87
CA MET A 106 -21.86 -0.41 10.42
C MET A 106 -20.98 0.36 11.40
N LEU A 107 -21.46 1.45 12.01
CA LEU A 107 -20.72 2.23 13.00
C LEU A 107 -20.61 1.50 14.35
N GLN A 108 -21.71 0.95 14.86
CA GLN A 108 -21.75 0.20 16.12
C GLN A 108 -20.90 -1.08 16.12
N ASN A 109 -20.59 -1.63 14.94
CA ASN A 109 -19.75 -2.81 14.75
C ASN A 109 -18.52 -2.50 13.88
N ALA A 110 -18.06 -1.23 13.86
CA ALA A 110 -17.04 -0.74 12.91
C ALA A 110 -15.72 -1.54 12.92
N ILE A 111 -15.33 -2.08 14.08
CA ILE A 111 -14.10 -2.87 14.24
C ILE A 111 -14.12 -4.18 13.43
N ASP A 112 -15.29 -4.80 13.26
CA ASP A 112 -15.48 -6.06 12.52
C ASP A 112 -15.62 -5.87 11.00
N LYS A 113 -15.58 -4.61 10.53
CA LYS A 113 -15.69 -4.22 9.11
C LYS A 113 -16.89 -4.84 8.37
N PRO A 114 -18.11 -4.84 8.95
CA PRO A 114 -19.30 -5.43 8.33
C PRO A 114 -19.63 -4.75 7.00
N ASN A 115 -20.15 -5.52 6.05
CA ASN A 115 -20.64 -4.98 4.78
C ASN A 115 -22.15 -4.73 4.91
N VAL A 116 -22.55 -3.47 4.70
CA VAL A 116 -23.96 -3.06 4.69
C VAL A 116 -24.35 -2.48 3.33
N LEU A 117 -25.64 -2.60 2.99
CA LEU A 117 -26.20 -2.11 1.73
C LEU A 117 -26.45 -0.59 1.79
N ALA A 118 -25.77 0.15 0.92
CA ALA A 118 -26.16 1.52 0.57
C ALA A 118 -27.11 1.47 -0.64
N SER A 119 -28.29 2.07 -0.51
CA SER A 119 -29.29 2.15 -1.57
C SER A 119 -28.72 2.81 -2.84
N SER A 120 -27.87 3.83 -2.67
CA SER A 120 -27.07 4.38 -3.77
C SER A 120 -25.88 5.21 -3.31
N ILE A 121 -24.90 5.35 -4.20
CA ILE A 121 -23.85 6.37 -4.08
C ILE A 121 -23.83 7.20 -5.37
N SER A 122 -23.79 8.53 -5.23
CA SER A 122 -23.53 9.46 -6.33
C SER A 122 -22.15 10.11 -6.19
N ILE A 123 -21.49 10.38 -7.31
CA ILE A 123 -20.20 11.07 -7.42
C ILE A 123 -20.40 12.17 -8.47
N GLY A 124 -20.57 13.42 -8.02
CA GLY A 124 -21.05 14.49 -8.88
C GLY A 124 -22.41 14.16 -9.51
N ASP A 125 -22.53 14.30 -10.83
CA ASP A 125 -23.75 13.98 -11.60
C ASP A 125 -23.95 12.46 -11.83
N GLU A 126 -22.96 11.63 -11.50
CA GLU A 126 -22.94 10.19 -11.79
C GLU A 126 -23.50 9.39 -10.61
N LYS A 127 -24.27 8.32 -10.85
CA LYS A 127 -24.90 7.51 -9.79
C LYS A 127 -24.74 6.00 -10.01
N ILE A 128 -24.61 5.25 -8.92
CA ILE A 128 -24.74 3.78 -8.87
C ILE A 128 -25.64 3.36 -7.69
N GLU A 129 -26.35 2.24 -7.82
CA GLU A 129 -27.34 1.76 -6.84
C GLU A 129 -26.95 0.40 -6.23
N ASN A 130 -27.51 0.08 -5.06
CA ASN A 130 -27.37 -1.20 -4.37
C ASN A 130 -25.92 -1.67 -4.16
N VAL A 131 -25.05 -0.76 -3.69
CA VAL A 131 -23.62 -1.02 -3.47
C VAL A 131 -23.32 -1.40 -2.03
N GLY A 132 -22.29 -2.20 -1.81
CA GLY A 132 -21.81 -2.49 -0.45
C GLY A 132 -20.86 -1.42 0.06
N ILE A 133 -21.02 -1.03 1.32
CA ILE A 133 -20.08 -0.20 2.07
C ILE A 133 -19.64 -0.93 3.35
N LYS A 134 -18.38 -0.76 3.74
CA LYS A 134 -17.81 -1.20 5.02
C LYS A 134 -16.77 -0.18 5.52
N THR A 135 -16.42 -0.23 6.80
CA THR A 135 -15.22 0.43 7.34
C THR A 135 -13.92 -0.23 6.85
N LYS A 136 -12.80 0.51 6.83
CA LYS A 136 -11.46 0.02 6.39
C LYS A 136 -10.32 0.46 7.31
N GLY A 137 -9.13 -0.10 7.08
CA GLY A 137 -7.88 0.29 7.76
C GLY A 137 -7.61 -0.49 9.05
N ASN A 138 -6.46 -0.20 9.67
CA ASN A 138 -6.01 -0.85 10.90
C ASN A 138 -5.80 0.19 12.02
N LEU A 139 -4.69 0.93 11.99
CA LEU A 139 -4.42 2.00 12.97
C LEU A 139 -5.53 3.06 12.97
N THR A 140 -5.88 3.59 11.80
CA THR A 140 -6.91 4.62 11.65
C THR A 140 -8.31 4.16 12.06
N LEU A 141 -8.62 2.86 11.93
CA LEU A 141 -9.86 2.27 12.41
C LEU A 141 -9.88 2.21 13.95
N ASN A 142 -8.80 1.69 14.55
CA ASN A 142 -8.68 1.59 16.01
C ASN A 142 -8.62 2.95 16.70
N SER A 143 -7.96 3.96 16.12
CA SER A 143 -7.92 5.33 16.67
C SER A 143 -9.30 5.98 16.72
N VAL A 144 -10.10 5.82 15.66
CA VAL A 144 -11.47 6.37 15.62
C VAL A 144 -12.40 5.57 16.57
N TRP A 145 -12.29 4.24 16.58
CA TRP A 145 -13.03 3.35 17.50
C TRP A 145 -12.71 3.57 18.99
N ALA A 146 -11.56 4.18 19.30
CA ALA A 146 -11.16 4.56 20.66
C ALA A 146 -11.50 6.03 21.02
N SER A 147 -12.28 6.72 20.18
CA SER A 147 -12.63 8.15 20.31
C SER A 147 -14.15 8.36 20.37
N ASP A 148 -14.58 9.62 20.45
CA ASP A 148 -15.97 10.07 20.28
C ASP A 148 -16.31 10.48 18.83
N SER A 149 -15.41 10.21 17.88
CA SER A 149 -15.60 10.50 16.45
C SER A 149 -16.15 9.29 15.69
N ASP A 150 -17.11 9.53 14.79
CA ASP A 150 -17.57 8.53 13.80
C ASP A 150 -16.84 8.63 12.45
N ARG A 151 -15.73 9.37 12.39
CA ARG A 151 -14.99 9.65 11.15
C ARG A 151 -14.14 8.47 10.66
N PHE A 152 -14.76 7.30 10.50
CA PHE A 152 -14.11 6.10 9.97
C PHE A 152 -13.74 6.28 8.49
N SER A 153 -12.72 5.55 8.04
CA SER A 153 -12.47 5.35 6.60
C SER A 153 -13.38 4.25 6.07
N PHE A 154 -13.86 4.38 4.83
CA PHE A 154 -14.76 3.41 4.21
C PHE A 154 -14.15 2.73 2.97
N THR A 155 -14.66 1.55 2.62
CA THR A 155 -14.51 0.93 1.28
C THR A 155 -15.89 0.73 0.69
N VAL A 156 -16.06 1.19 -0.55
CA VAL A 156 -17.22 0.90 -1.39
C VAL A 156 -16.88 -0.26 -2.32
N ASN A 157 -17.78 -1.23 -2.44
CA ASN A 157 -17.69 -2.36 -3.37
C ASN A 157 -18.99 -2.45 -4.17
N THR A 158 -18.90 -2.10 -5.46
CA THR A 158 -20.04 -2.04 -6.39
C THR A 158 -20.66 -3.42 -6.67
N LYS A 159 -19.89 -4.49 -6.43
CA LYS A 159 -20.26 -5.90 -6.70
C LYS A 159 -20.77 -6.66 -5.47
N LYS A 160 -20.72 -6.07 -4.28
CA LYS A 160 -20.92 -6.81 -3.01
C LYS A 160 -22.31 -7.47 -2.89
N PHE A 161 -23.34 -6.84 -3.46
CA PHE A 161 -24.72 -7.33 -3.43
C PHE A 161 -25.32 -7.55 -4.83
N VAL A 162 -24.61 -7.16 -5.90
CA VAL A 162 -25.00 -7.32 -7.30
C VAL A 162 -23.75 -7.71 -8.11
N SER A 163 -23.57 -9.00 -8.40
CA SER A 163 -22.29 -9.58 -8.84
C SER A 163 -21.70 -8.96 -10.12
N ASP A 164 -22.55 -8.60 -11.07
CA ASP A 164 -22.15 -8.27 -12.44
C ASP A 164 -21.98 -6.76 -12.66
N GLN A 165 -22.24 -5.96 -11.61
CA GLN A 165 -22.26 -4.50 -11.64
C GLN A 165 -20.85 -3.88 -11.48
N ASN A 166 -20.58 -2.77 -12.15
CA ASN A 166 -19.41 -1.91 -11.94
C ASN A 166 -19.77 -0.45 -12.22
N PHE A 167 -18.92 0.49 -11.78
CA PHE A 167 -19.11 1.92 -12.07
C PHE A 167 -18.12 2.37 -13.14
N TYR A 168 -18.53 2.31 -14.40
CA TYR A 168 -17.68 2.58 -15.58
C TYR A 168 -16.41 1.73 -15.68
N GLY A 169 -16.42 0.54 -15.07
CA GLY A 169 -15.29 -0.37 -14.94
C GLY A 169 -14.59 -0.36 -13.57
N LEU A 170 -14.91 0.59 -12.68
CA LEU A 170 -14.45 0.60 -11.30
C LEU A 170 -15.23 -0.43 -10.49
N GLU A 171 -14.55 -1.38 -9.85
CA GLU A 171 -15.20 -2.37 -8.98
C GLU A 171 -15.28 -1.88 -7.52
N LYS A 172 -14.20 -1.29 -7.02
CA LYS A 172 -14.08 -0.83 -5.62
C LYS A 172 -13.33 0.50 -5.52
N PHE A 173 -13.65 1.29 -4.50
CA PHE A 173 -12.88 2.48 -4.11
C PHE A 173 -12.90 2.67 -2.60
N SER A 174 -11.91 3.40 -2.09
CA SER A 174 -11.79 3.78 -0.68
C SER A 174 -12.22 5.24 -0.50
N LEU A 175 -12.75 5.55 0.68
CA LEU A 175 -12.91 6.90 1.20
C LEU A 175 -12.05 6.97 2.47
N ASN A 176 -10.80 7.43 2.31
CA ASN A 176 -9.86 7.61 3.41
C ASN A 176 -10.24 8.86 4.22
N ASN A 177 -10.29 8.73 5.55
CA ASN A 177 -10.74 9.77 6.48
C ASN A 177 -9.73 10.91 6.75
N ILE A 178 -8.53 10.81 6.16
CA ILE A 178 -7.44 11.80 6.31
C ILE A 178 -6.90 11.85 7.76
N TYR A 179 -6.94 10.73 8.48
CA TYR A 179 -6.35 10.61 9.81
C TYR A 179 -4.83 10.86 9.77
N GLY A 180 -4.32 11.68 10.70
CA GLY A 180 -2.90 11.99 10.82
C GLY A 180 -2.39 13.07 9.84
N ASP A 181 -3.24 13.66 8.99
CA ASP A 181 -2.83 14.70 8.06
C ASP A 181 -3.60 16.02 8.20
N ALA A 182 -2.98 16.96 8.92
CA ALA A 182 -3.49 18.32 9.07
C ALA A 182 -3.47 19.11 7.76
N SER A 183 -2.67 18.72 6.77
CA SER A 183 -2.64 19.40 5.46
C SER A 183 -3.74 18.92 4.49
N MET A 184 -4.33 17.76 4.78
CA MET A 184 -5.20 17.00 3.87
C MET A 184 -4.60 16.65 2.50
N MET A 185 -3.30 16.87 2.28
CA MET A 185 -2.65 16.83 0.97
C MET A 185 -1.44 15.91 0.89
N LYS A 186 -1.01 15.24 1.97
CA LYS A 186 0.15 14.32 1.92
C LYS A 186 -0.09 13.15 0.97
N GLU A 187 -1.25 12.48 1.06
CA GLU A 187 -1.59 11.38 0.14
C GLU A 187 -1.82 11.89 -1.30
N TYR A 188 -2.51 13.04 -1.47
CA TYR A 188 -2.77 13.66 -2.78
C TYR A 188 -1.47 13.97 -3.54
N LEU A 189 -0.58 14.76 -2.95
CA LEU A 189 0.68 15.17 -3.59
C LEU A 189 1.64 14.00 -3.84
N SER A 190 1.48 12.89 -3.10
CA SER A 190 2.25 11.67 -3.31
C SER A 190 1.79 10.94 -4.57
N TYR A 191 0.48 10.71 -4.73
CA TYR A 191 -0.07 10.11 -5.96
C TYR A 191 0.09 11.05 -7.18
N GLU A 192 0.04 12.36 -6.99
CA GLU A 192 0.36 13.37 -8.02
C GLU A 192 1.78 13.20 -8.55
N LEU A 193 2.77 13.13 -7.65
CA LEU A 193 4.18 12.95 -8.03
C LEU A 193 4.40 11.62 -8.78
N MET A 194 3.70 10.55 -8.38
CA MET A 194 3.78 9.25 -9.07
C MET A 194 3.17 9.29 -10.47
N THR A 195 2.04 9.97 -10.62
CA THR A 195 1.29 10.05 -11.87
C THR A 195 2.06 10.85 -12.91
N GLU A 196 2.63 11.99 -12.54
CA GLU A 196 3.48 12.81 -13.44
C GLU A 196 4.84 12.17 -13.75
N MET A 197 5.35 11.31 -12.85
CA MET A 197 6.48 10.42 -13.13
C MET A 197 6.11 9.24 -14.03
N GLY A 198 4.82 8.91 -14.21
CA GLY A 198 4.35 7.81 -15.06
C GLY A 198 4.43 6.42 -14.40
N ILE A 199 4.19 6.35 -13.10
CA ILE A 199 4.01 5.09 -12.34
C ILE A 199 2.56 4.60 -12.51
N PRO A 200 2.26 3.28 -12.38
CA PRO A 200 0.90 2.73 -12.31
C PRO A 200 0.05 3.13 -11.09
N THR A 201 -0.06 4.43 -10.78
CA THR A 201 -0.81 4.97 -9.64
C THR A 201 -2.31 4.63 -9.69
N PRO A 202 -2.98 4.34 -8.56
CA PRO A 202 -4.43 4.47 -8.42
C PRO A 202 -4.92 5.87 -8.83
N TYR A 203 -6.17 6.01 -9.28
CA TYR A 203 -6.82 7.32 -9.35
C TYR A 203 -7.23 7.82 -7.95
N TYR A 204 -7.20 9.13 -7.78
CA TYR A 204 -7.36 9.82 -6.50
C TYR A 204 -8.04 11.17 -6.69
N CYS A 205 -8.77 11.64 -5.67
CA CYS A 205 -9.24 13.02 -5.55
C CYS A 205 -9.70 13.31 -4.11
N LEU A 206 -9.66 14.57 -3.70
CA LEU A 206 -10.37 15.01 -2.49
C LEU A 206 -11.85 15.22 -2.81
N VAL A 207 -12.72 14.78 -1.90
CA VAL A 207 -14.18 14.81 -2.06
C VAL A 207 -14.87 15.39 -0.83
N LYS A 208 -16.01 16.05 -1.06
CA LYS A 208 -16.94 16.41 -0.01
C LYS A 208 -17.88 15.22 0.23
N LEU A 209 -17.70 14.50 1.34
CA LEU A 209 -18.56 13.37 1.67
C LEU A 209 -19.84 13.85 2.36
N ASN A 210 -20.98 13.44 1.82
CA ASN A 210 -22.30 13.67 2.41
C ASN A 210 -23.00 12.31 2.62
N VAL A 211 -23.71 12.15 3.74
CA VAL A 211 -24.46 10.95 4.10
C VAL A 211 -25.92 11.33 4.33
N ASN A 212 -26.84 10.67 3.62
CA ASN A 212 -28.29 10.95 3.64
C ASN A 212 -28.69 12.42 3.41
N GLY A 213 -27.81 13.20 2.77
CA GLY A 213 -28.01 14.62 2.46
C GLY A 213 -27.36 15.60 3.44
N GLU A 214 -26.74 15.11 4.53
CA GLU A 214 -25.98 15.92 5.48
C GLU A 214 -24.47 15.83 5.22
N PHE A 215 -23.74 16.93 5.43
CA PHE A 215 -22.30 16.97 5.21
C PHE A 215 -21.56 16.23 6.34
N TRP A 216 -20.75 15.24 5.96
CA TRP A 216 -20.04 14.37 6.89
C TRP A 216 -18.58 14.78 7.11
N GLY A 217 -17.89 15.17 6.02
CA GLY A 217 -16.54 15.73 6.08
C GLY A 217 -15.78 15.69 4.75
N VAL A 218 -14.59 16.29 4.71
CA VAL A 218 -13.65 16.18 3.59
C VAL A 218 -12.97 14.81 3.64
N TYR A 219 -13.02 14.04 2.57
CA TYR A 219 -12.44 12.70 2.47
C TYR A 219 -11.52 12.58 1.25
N MET A 220 -10.55 11.68 1.30
CA MET A 220 -9.69 11.35 0.16
C MET A 220 -10.24 10.09 -0.52
N MET A 221 -10.77 10.23 -1.74
CA MET A 221 -11.29 9.10 -2.52
C MET A 221 -10.18 8.50 -3.37
N VAL A 222 -9.98 7.18 -3.28
CA VAL A 222 -8.89 6.46 -3.95
C VAL A 222 -9.39 5.17 -4.60
N GLU A 223 -9.06 4.92 -5.86
CA GLU A 223 -9.28 3.65 -6.56
C GLU A 223 -8.64 2.50 -5.78
N LYS A 224 -9.34 1.37 -5.62
CA LYS A 224 -8.76 0.22 -4.91
C LYS A 224 -7.75 -0.49 -5.83
N VAL A 225 -6.63 -0.91 -5.27
CA VAL A 225 -5.69 -1.81 -5.96
C VAL A 225 -6.35 -3.17 -6.12
N ASP A 226 -6.97 -3.40 -7.28
CA ASP A 226 -7.62 -4.64 -7.67
C ASP A 226 -7.57 -4.87 -9.20
N LYS A 227 -8.33 -5.86 -9.70
CA LYS A 227 -8.38 -6.24 -11.12
C LYS A 227 -8.81 -5.09 -12.05
N SER A 228 -9.56 -4.09 -11.56
CA SER A 228 -9.92 -2.90 -12.36
C SER A 228 -8.70 -2.03 -12.64
N LEU A 229 -7.93 -1.69 -11.61
CA LEU A 229 -6.66 -0.94 -11.72
C LEU A 229 -5.68 -1.69 -12.64
N MET A 230 -5.47 -3.00 -12.41
CA MET A 230 -4.56 -3.79 -13.27
C MET A 230 -4.97 -3.74 -14.74
N LYS A 231 -6.27 -3.90 -15.03
CA LYS A 231 -6.78 -3.88 -16.41
C LYS A 231 -6.71 -2.49 -17.05
N ARG A 232 -6.72 -1.42 -16.25
CA ARG A 232 -6.51 -0.03 -16.67
C ARG A 232 -5.03 0.25 -16.99
N THR A 233 -4.11 -0.09 -16.09
CA THR A 233 -2.69 0.29 -16.20
C THR A 233 -1.90 -0.63 -17.14
N THR A 234 -2.02 -1.94 -16.97
CA THR A 234 -1.27 -2.94 -17.75
C THR A 234 -2.03 -3.41 -19.01
N GLY A 235 -3.34 -3.19 -19.06
CA GLY A 235 -4.21 -3.80 -20.07
C GLY A 235 -4.46 -5.30 -19.86
N ASN A 236 -3.91 -5.91 -18.81
CA ASN A 236 -4.09 -7.28 -18.36
C ASN A 236 -4.79 -7.33 -16.98
N SER A 237 -5.46 -8.42 -16.63
CA SER A 237 -6.03 -8.67 -15.28
C SER A 237 -5.78 -10.10 -14.82
N ASP A 238 -4.93 -10.81 -15.56
CA ASP A 238 -4.92 -12.26 -15.64
C ASP A 238 -3.60 -12.80 -15.05
N GLY A 239 -2.69 -11.91 -14.63
CA GLY A 239 -1.55 -12.19 -13.75
C GLY A 239 -1.87 -12.02 -12.26
N ALA A 240 -0.93 -12.41 -11.40
CA ALA A 240 -1.10 -12.46 -9.96
C ALA A 240 -0.84 -11.10 -9.28
N LEU A 241 -1.64 -10.77 -8.27
CA LEU A 241 -1.54 -9.54 -7.48
C LEU A 241 -1.28 -9.88 -6.01
N TYR A 242 -0.14 -9.45 -5.49
CA TYR A 242 0.28 -9.66 -4.10
C TYR A 242 0.33 -8.31 -3.38
N THR A 243 -0.49 -8.12 -2.35
CA THR A 243 -0.31 -6.97 -1.43
C THR A 243 0.78 -7.31 -0.43
N ALA A 244 1.69 -6.38 -0.15
CA ALA A 244 2.78 -6.62 0.79
C ALA A 244 2.47 -6.05 2.18
N GLU A 245 2.55 -6.92 3.17
CA GLU A 245 2.62 -6.64 4.61
C GLU A 245 3.69 -7.55 5.26
N ALA A 246 3.97 -7.37 6.55
CA ALA A 246 4.83 -8.28 7.31
C ALA A 246 4.04 -9.48 7.87
N PRO A 247 4.58 -10.72 7.87
CA PRO A 247 5.92 -11.11 7.42
C PRO A 247 5.97 -11.44 5.92
N GLY A 248 7.13 -11.19 5.30
CA GLY A 248 7.43 -11.56 3.90
C GLY A 248 7.52 -10.36 2.95
N GLY A 249 6.99 -9.21 3.33
CA GLY A 249 7.14 -7.95 2.61
C GLY A 249 8.59 -7.43 2.48
N ASP A 250 9.56 -8.03 3.18
CA ASP A 250 11.00 -7.88 2.91
C ASP A 250 11.42 -8.34 1.51
N LEU A 251 10.66 -9.28 0.92
CA LEU A 251 10.98 -10.03 -0.29
C LEU A 251 12.25 -10.89 -0.17
N ILE A 252 12.67 -11.25 1.05
CA ILE A 252 13.83 -12.11 1.30
C ILE A 252 13.41 -13.57 1.12
N TYR A 253 14.09 -14.27 0.21
CA TYR A 253 13.93 -15.71 0.00
C TYR A 253 14.66 -16.48 1.11
N LYS A 254 13.92 -17.17 2.00
CA LYS A 254 14.52 -18.01 3.05
C LYS A 254 14.98 -19.33 2.42
N SER A 255 16.23 -19.73 2.65
CA SER A 255 16.84 -20.91 2.01
C SER A 255 16.12 -22.23 2.27
N ASP A 256 15.34 -22.33 3.35
CA ASP A 256 14.62 -23.56 3.67
C ASP A 256 13.51 -23.90 2.67
N LEU A 257 13.07 -22.95 1.85
CA LEU A 257 12.19 -23.20 0.70
C LEU A 257 12.83 -24.13 -0.35
N ASP A 258 14.16 -24.24 -0.42
CA ASP A 258 14.85 -25.19 -1.30
C ASP A 258 14.56 -26.66 -0.91
N ASN A 259 14.10 -26.92 0.32
CA ASN A 259 13.63 -28.26 0.72
C ASN A 259 12.28 -28.64 0.10
N LEU A 260 11.52 -27.66 -0.42
CA LEU A 260 10.25 -27.86 -1.13
C LEU A 260 10.43 -27.96 -2.65
N LEU A 261 11.63 -27.66 -3.17
CA LEU A 261 11.91 -27.54 -4.60
C LEU A 261 12.07 -28.90 -5.29
N ASN A 262 11.16 -29.21 -6.21
CA ASN A 262 11.17 -30.40 -7.05
C ASN A 262 12.27 -30.33 -8.13
N SER A 263 12.57 -31.49 -8.73
CA SER A 263 13.59 -31.64 -9.78
C SER A 263 13.22 -30.99 -11.14
N ASP A 264 11.97 -30.51 -11.29
CA ASP A 264 11.50 -29.74 -12.45
C ASP A 264 11.53 -28.21 -12.22
N GLY A 265 11.83 -27.75 -11.00
CA GLY A 265 11.83 -26.34 -10.63
C GLY A 265 10.53 -25.83 -9.98
N THR A 266 9.51 -26.68 -9.84
CA THR A 266 8.30 -26.35 -9.06
C THR A 266 8.52 -26.57 -7.56
N TYR A 267 7.74 -25.91 -6.70
CA TYR A 267 7.73 -26.10 -5.26
C TYR A 267 6.52 -26.93 -4.83
N ASN A 268 6.73 -27.86 -3.89
CA ASN A 268 5.68 -28.68 -3.30
C ASN A 268 5.17 -28.08 -1.98
N PHE A 269 4.20 -27.18 -2.06
CA PHE A 269 3.58 -26.57 -0.87
C PHE A 269 2.59 -27.50 -0.18
N ASP A 270 2.72 -27.67 1.14
CA ASP A 270 1.59 -28.07 1.99
C ASP A 270 0.76 -26.84 2.33
N LEU A 271 -0.38 -26.70 1.67
CA LEU A 271 -1.37 -25.66 1.91
C LEU A 271 -2.28 -25.99 3.11
N SER A 272 -2.35 -27.26 3.54
CA SER A 272 -3.25 -27.69 4.62
C SER A 272 -2.78 -27.26 6.01
N THR A 273 -1.51 -26.85 6.14
CA THR A 273 -0.89 -26.35 7.37
C THR A 273 -0.34 -24.93 7.23
N TYR A 274 -0.77 -24.14 6.23
CA TYR A 274 -0.15 -22.84 5.90
C TYR A 274 -0.12 -21.85 7.07
N SER A 275 -1.12 -21.93 7.96
CA SER A 275 -1.31 -21.07 9.15
C SER A 275 -0.66 -21.63 10.41
N ASP A 276 0.00 -22.79 10.34
CA ASP A 276 0.85 -23.32 11.40
C ASP A 276 2.20 -22.59 11.40
N GLY A 277 2.63 -22.07 12.55
CA GLY A 277 3.92 -21.37 12.70
C GLY A 277 5.15 -22.24 12.49
N SER A 278 4.99 -23.56 12.27
CA SER A 278 6.04 -24.48 11.84
C SER A 278 6.09 -24.71 10.32
N ASN A 279 5.09 -24.26 9.56
CA ASN A 279 5.10 -24.28 8.10
C ASN A 279 5.93 -23.11 7.56
N LEU A 280 6.77 -23.34 6.54
CA LEU A 280 7.63 -22.31 5.95
C LEU A 280 6.83 -21.13 5.35
N LEU A 281 5.61 -21.35 4.89
CA LEU A 281 4.70 -20.30 4.38
C LEU A 281 4.27 -19.29 5.45
N SER A 282 4.36 -19.63 6.74
CA SER A 282 4.06 -18.69 7.84
C SER A 282 5.00 -17.46 7.84
N ASN A 283 6.19 -17.56 7.23
CA ASN A 283 7.12 -16.44 7.03
C ASN A 283 6.70 -15.47 5.92
N TYR A 284 5.60 -15.77 5.21
CA TYR A 284 5.15 -15.06 4.01
C TYR A 284 3.66 -14.71 4.03
N THR A 285 2.98 -14.88 5.16
CA THR A 285 1.54 -14.57 5.27
C THR A 285 1.20 -13.11 4.98
N GLY A 286 2.13 -12.17 5.15
CA GLY A 286 1.94 -10.78 4.73
C GLY A 286 1.91 -10.56 3.22
N LEU A 287 2.40 -11.51 2.41
CA LEU A 287 2.24 -11.54 0.94
C LEU A 287 1.04 -12.41 0.48
N LEU A 288 0.56 -13.32 1.34
CA LEU A 288 -0.29 -14.46 0.96
C LEU A 288 -1.64 -14.56 1.71
N ASP A 289 -1.85 -13.76 2.76
CA ASP A 289 -3.04 -13.72 3.62
C ASP A 289 -3.48 -12.27 3.90
N ASN A 290 -3.71 -11.50 2.82
CA ASN A 290 -4.26 -10.15 2.91
C ASN A 290 -5.79 -10.10 2.74
N LYS A 291 -6.47 -10.12 3.89
CA LYS A 291 -7.92 -10.04 4.07
C LYS A 291 -8.55 -8.69 3.67
N GLU A 292 -7.79 -7.61 3.50
CA GLU A 292 -8.37 -6.31 3.08
C GLU A 292 -8.41 -6.12 1.55
N TYR A 293 -7.63 -6.91 0.78
CA TYR A 293 -7.57 -6.84 -0.69
C TYR A 293 -8.11 -8.09 -1.39
N GLY A 294 -8.09 -9.25 -0.72
CA GLY A 294 -8.76 -10.49 -1.18
C GLY A 294 -7.81 -11.55 -1.73
N ALA A 295 -6.65 -11.75 -1.09
CA ALA A 295 -5.73 -12.83 -1.37
C ALA A 295 -5.39 -13.54 -0.05
N THR A 296 -6.10 -14.63 0.29
CA THR A 296 -5.83 -15.39 1.52
C THR A 296 -5.93 -16.88 1.29
N ILE A 297 -4.97 -17.66 1.82
CA ILE A 297 -4.93 -19.12 1.64
C ILE A 297 -6.22 -19.80 2.18
N SER A 298 -6.95 -19.15 3.09
CA SER A 298 -8.29 -19.56 3.52
C SER A 298 -9.44 -19.20 2.57
N ASP A 299 -9.37 -18.08 1.83
CA ASP A 299 -10.47 -17.59 0.98
C ASP A 299 -10.38 -18.07 -0.48
N TYR A 300 -9.48 -19.00 -0.81
CA TYR A 300 -9.46 -19.71 -2.11
C TYR A 300 -10.63 -20.73 -2.24
N GLU A 301 -11.82 -20.39 -1.75
CA GLU A 301 -13.07 -21.07 -2.12
C GLU A 301 -13.52 -20.71 -3.55
N GLU A 302 -13.07 -19.56 -4.08
CA GLU A 302 -13.38 -19.08 -5.45
C GLU A 302 -12.32 -19.40 -6.53
N LYS A 303 -11.07 -19.70 -6.14
CA LYS A 303 -9.93 -19.98 -7.04
C LYS A 303 -9.56 -21.46 -6.97
N GLU A 304 -9.18 -22.08 -8.08
CA GLU A 304 -8.79 -23.49 -8.09
C GLU A 304 -7.39 -23.72 -7.48
N GLU A 305 -7.17 -24.86 -6.80
CA GLU A 305 -5.90 -25.18 -6.11
C GLU A 305 -4.66 -25.10 -7.04
N GLU A 306 -4.85 -25.41 -8.33
CA GLU A 306 -3.81 -25.33 -9.36
C GLU A 306 -3.41 -23.88 -9.70
N GLU A 307 -4.34 -22.91 -9.63
CA GLU A 307 -4.06 -21.48 -9.75
C GLU A 307 -3.21 -20.99 -8.58
N VAL A 308 -3.58 -21.38 -7.34
CA VAL A 308 -2.81 -21.04 -6.11
C VAL A 308 -1.38 -21.53 -6.19
N ARG A 309 -1.22 -22.80 -6.60
CA ARG A 309 0.10 -23.41 -6.74
C ARG A 309 0.91 -22.76 -7.86
N THR A 310 0.26 -22.27 -8.90
CA THR A 310 0.92 -21.54 -10.01
C THR A 310 1.40 -20.16 -9.54
N ASP A 311 0.55 -19.36 -8.91
CA ASP A 311 0.88 -18.05 -8.32
C ASP A 311 2.09 -18.18 -7.37
N LEU A 312 2.02 -19.10 -6.39
CA LEU A 312 3.10 -19.35 -5.43
C LEU A 312 4.40 -19.82 -6.11
N ASN A 313 4.31 -20.69 -7.13
CA ASN A 313 5.47 -21.15 -7.88
C ASN A 313 6.19 -20.00 -8.60
N ASN A 314 5.43 -19.11 -9.23
CA ASN A 314 5.98 -17.93 -9.90
C ASN A 314 6.64 -17.00 -8.88
N LEU A 315 5.92 -16.64 -7.80
CA LEU A 315 6.40 -15.75 -6.75
C LEU A 315 7.72 -16.24 -6.14
N PHE A 316 7.78 -17.48 -5.65
CA PHE A 316 8.98 -17.98 -4.99
C PHE A 316 10.15 -18.23 -5.96
N SER A 317 9.88 -18.55 -7.23
CA SER A 317 10.91 -18.61 -8.28
C SER A 317 11.50 -17.22 -8.58
N TRP A 318 10.64 -16.22 -8.68
CA TRP A 318 11.03 -14.82 -8.87
C TRP A 318 11.81 -14.28 -7.67
N MET A 319 11.31 -14.49 -6.43
CA MET A 319 11.99 -14.11 -5.19
C MET A 319 13.38 -14.75 -5.09
N LYS A 320 13.52 -16.02 -5.47
CA LYS A 320 14.83 -16.70 -5.50
C LYS A 320 15.80 -16.00 -6.45
N LYS A 321 15.40 -15.80 -7.71
CA LYS A 321 16.24 -15.11 -8.72
C LYS A 321 16.57 -13.66 -8.30
N LEU A 322 15.62 -12.96 -7.67
CA LEU A 322 15.83 -11.63 -7.10
C LEU A 322 16.90 -11.63 -6.00
N ASN A 323 16.84 -12.58 -5.06
CA ASN A 323 17.80 -12.66 -3.95
C ASN A 323 19.20 -13.13 -4.41
N GLU A 324 19.26 -14.04 -5.39
CA GLU A 324 20.52 -14.44 -6.05
C GLU A 324 21.18 -13.25 -6.77
N LEU A 325 20.40 -12.38 -7.42
CA LEU A 325 20.90 -11.17 -8.06
C LEU A 325 21.29 -10.11 -7.02
N SER A 326 20.45 -9.84 -6.01
CA SER A 326 20.79 -8.94 -4.89
C SER A 326 22.13 -9.32 -4.24
N SER A 327 22.44 -10.62 -4.13
CA SER A 327 23.70 -11.13 -3.55
C SER A 327 24.91 -11.14 -4.50
N SER A 328 24.82 -10.53 -5.69
CA SER A 328 25.85 -10.62 -6.74
C SER A 328 27.11 -9.80 -6.43
N GLU A 329 28.29 -10.45 -6.39
CA GLU A 329 29.59 -9.77 -6.35
C GLU A 329 29.93 -8.97 -7.65
N ASN A 330 29.12 -9.08 -8.71
CA ASN A 330 29.43 -8.52 -10.04
C ASN A 330 28.22 -7.77 -10.67
N PRO A 331 27.64 -6.74 -10.02
CA PRO A 331 26.44 -6.07 -10.48
C PRO A 331 26.67 -5.21 -11.74
N ASN A 332 27.86 -4.66 -11.91
CA ASN A 332 28.20 -3.80 -13.06
C ASN A 332 28.60 -4.62 -14.30
N THR A 333 27.75 -5.56 -14.70
CA THR A 333 27.97 -6.42 -15.88
C THR A 333 26.72 -6.52 -16.75
N GLU A 334 26.91 -6.59 -18.08
CA GLU A 334 25.82 -6.81 -19.04
C GLU A 334 25.00 -8.08 -18.78
N LYS A 335 25.64 -9.13 -18.22
CA LYS A 335 24.92 -10.34 -17.79
C LYS A 335 23.97 -10.03 -16.63
N TYR A 336 24.43 -9.27 -15.65
CA TYR A 336 23.63 -8.87 -14.49
C TYR A 336 22.43 -8.02 -14.92
N LYS A 337 22.66 -6.92 -15.65
CA LYS A 337 21.60 -6.01 -16.11
C LYS A 337 20.49 -6.77 -16.83
N LYS A 338 20.85 -7.59 -17.84
CA LYS A 338 19.92 -8.48 -18.54
C LYS A 338 19.17 -9.44 -17.62
N SER A 339 19.84 -10.03 -16.62
CA SER A 339 19.18 -10.96 -15.69
C SER A 339 18.21 -10.27 -14.71
N VAL A 340 18.37 -8.97 -14.47
CA VAL A 340 17.40 -8.13 -13.72
C VAL A 340 16.25 -7.70 -14.64
N GLU A 341 16.53 -7.23 -15.86
CA GLU A 341 15.54 -6.88 -16.90
C GLU A 341 14.64 -8.07 -17.29
N GLU A 342 15.11 -9.30 -17.11
CA GLU A 342 14.35 -10.54 -17.28
C GLU A 342 13.30 -10.80 -16.18
N ILE A 343 13.27 -10.05 -15.06
CA ILE A 343 12.32 -10.25 -13.94
C ILE A 343 11.68 -8.97 -13.40
N LEU A 344 12.24 -7.79 -13.68
CA LEU A 344 11.74 -6.49 -13.20
C LEU A 344 11.43 -5.57 -14.37
N ASP A 345 10.43 -4.70 -14.23
CA ASP A 345 10.46 -3.43 -14.96
C ASP A 345 11.38 -2.43 -14.25
N VAL A 346 12.66 -2.45 -14.63
CA VAL A 346 13.71 -1.62 -14.03
C VAL A 346 13.39 -0.12 -14.15
N ASP A 347 12.86 0.30 -15.31
CA ASP A 347 12.53 1.70 -15.63
C ASP A 347 11.39 2.22 -14.72
N GLU A 348 10.34 1.42 -14.52
CA GLU A 348 9.24 1.73 -13.61
C GLU A 348 9.64 1.69 -12.12
N ILE A 349 10.35 0.65 -11.69
CA ILE A 349 10.66 0.43 -10.26
C ILE A 349 11.73 1.42 -9.77
N LEU A 350 12.66 1.86 -10.63
CA LEU A 350 13.58 2.96 -10.31
C LEU A 350 12.83 4.29 -10.06
N ARG A 351 11.76 4.58 -10.84
CA ARG A 351 10.89 5.74 -10.57
C ARG A 351 10.14 5.60 -9.25
N TYR A 352 9.59 4.43 -8.97
CA TYR A 352 8.89 4.15 -7.70
C TYR A 352 9.76 4.45 -6.48
N PHE A 353 11.02 3.98 -6.47
CA PHE A 353 11.93 4.24 -5.36
C PHE A 353 12.48 5.67 -5.34
N ALA A 354 12.66 6.33 -6.49
CA ALA A 354 12.99 7.75 -6.54
C ALA A 354 11.87 8.61 -5.91
N VAL A 355 10.60 8.33 -6.24
CA VAL A 355 9.44 9.04 -5.67
C VAL A 355 9.32 8.81 -4.16
N ASN A 356 9.38 7.55 -3.69
CA ASN A 356 9.35 7.24 -2.25
C ASN A 356 10.49 7.92 -1.49
N THR A 357 11.70 7.92 -2.05
CA THR A 357 12.87 8.56 -1.43
C THR A 357 12.76 10.08 -1.45
N TYR A 358 12.28 10.69 -2.54
CA TYR A 358 12.03 12.13 -2.59
C TYR A 358 11.03 12.55 -1.50
N LEU A 359 9.88 11.86 -1.45
CA LEU A 359 8.82 12.08 -0.47
C LEU A 359 9.22 11.70 0.96
N VAL A 360 10.25 10.88 1.15
CA VAL A 360 10.58 10.26 2.45
C VAL A 360 9.36 9.51 3.00
N ASN A 361 8.74 8.65 2.16
CA ASN A 361 7.72 7.72 2.63
C ASN A 361 8.40 6.51 3.26
N LEU A 362 8.44 6.48 4.59
CA LEU A 362 9.10 5.42 5.37
C LEU A 362 8.11 4.44 6.00
N ASP A 363 6.79 4.64 5.88
CA ASP A 363 5.83 3.56 6.15
C ASP A 363 5.69 2.73 4.86
N SER A 364 6.77 2.06 4.47
CA SER A 364 6.95 1.48 3.14
C SER A 364 7.98 0.33 3.15
N TYR A 365 8.31 -0.20 1.96
CA TYR A 365 9.45 -1.10 1.77
C TYR A 365 10.80 -0.54 2.28
N GLN A 366 10.95 0.79 2.39
CA GLN A 366 12.23 1.43 2.75
C GLN A 366 12.51 1.49 4.27
N SER A 367 11.67 0.88 5.11
CA SER A 367 11.90 0.74 6.55
C SER A 367 11.68 -0.70 7.03
N GLU A 368 11.70 -0.92 8.35
CA GLU A 368 11.28 -2.16 9.01
C GLU A 368 9.77 -2.49 8.83
N LYS A 369 9.01 -1.66 8.12
CA LYS A 369 7.55 -1.82 7.93
C LYS A 369 7.15 -2.76 6.79
N GLU A 370 7.98 -2.86 5.74
CA GLU A 370 7.83 -3.90 4.70
C GLU A 370 6.50 -3.88 3.91
N GLN A 371 5.74 -2.78 4.00
CA GLN A 371 4.34 -2.71 3.58
C GLN A 371 4.05 -1.55 2.60
N ASN A 372 2.76 -1.28 2.33
CA ASN A 372 2.27 -0.15 1.53
C ASN A 372 2.73 -0.15 0.05
N TYR A 373 2.86 -1.36 -0.50
CA TYR A 373 2.96 -1.60 -1.94
C TYR A 373 2.26 -2.91 -2.32
N CYS A 374 1.95 -3.06 -3.61
CA CYS A 374 1.58 -4.36 -4.18
C CYS A 374 2.53 -4.71 -5.33
N LEU A 375 2.79 -6.01 -5.51
CA LEU A 375 3.47 -6.56 -6.68
C LEU A 375 2.42 -7.12 -7.65
N TYR A 376 2.56 -6.80 -8.93
CA TYR A 376 1.78 -7.44 -10.00
C TYR A 376 2.72 -8.24 -10.90
N GLU A 377 2.47 -9.53 -11.04
CA GLU A 377 3.30 -10.49 -11.77
C GLU A 377 2.60 -10.96 -13.06
N VAL A 378 3.30 -10.85 -14.19
CA VAL A 378 2.86 -11.36 -15.49
C VAL A 378 4.05 -12.02 -16.20
N ASP A 379 3.88 -13.28 -16.62
CA ASP A 379 4.86 -14.07 -17.39
C ASP A 379 6.27 -14.11 -16.76
N GLY A 380 6.36 -14.07 -15.42
CA GLY A 380 7.61 -14.09 -14.65
C GLY A 380 8.26 -12.73 -14.43
N LYS A 381 7.62 -11.63 -14.88
CA LYS A 381 8.09 -10.25 -14.69
C LYS A 381 7.16 -9.50 -13.73
N VAL A 382 7.73 -8.72 -12.82
CA VAL A 382 7.00 -7.97 -11.79
C VAL A 382 7.04 -6.45 -12.03
N THR A 383 5.88 -5.84 -11.81
CA THR A 383 5.58 -4.40 -11.73
C THR A 383 5.19 -4.04 -10.29
N ILE A 384 5.41 -2.78 -9.87
CA ILE A 384 5.08 -2.33 -8.51
C ILE A 384 3.97 -1.27 -8.50
N ILE A 385 3.02 -1.41 -7.57
CA ILE A 385 1.85 -0.56 -7.43
C ILE A 385 1.89 0.15 -6.07
N PRO A 386 1.80 1.49 -6.00
CA PRO A 386 1.79 2.24 -4.75
C PRO A 386 0.43 2.14 -4.02
N TRP A 387 0.45 2.13 -2.68
CA TRP A 387 -0.73 2.15 -1.80
C TRP A 387 -0.45 2.87 -0.47
N ASP A 388 -1.46 3.49 0.18
CA ASP A 388 -1.41 4.20 1.48
C ASP A 388 -0.20 5.15 1.67
N TYR A 389 -0.27 6.35 1.07
CA TYR A 389 0.81 7.36 1.14
C TYR A 389 0.54 8.50 2.14
N ASN A 390 -0.35 8.29 3.11
CA ASN A 390 -0.67 9.28 4.15
C ASN A 390 0.53 9.64 5.05
N TYR A 391 1.44 8.69 5.29
CA TYR A 391 2.66 8.87 6.11
C TYR A 391 3.91 9.31 5.31
N SER A 392 3.72 9.77 4.08
CA SER A 392 4.73 10.47 3.28
C SER A 392 5.19 11.77 3.95
N PHE A 393 6.17 12.45 3.33
CA PHE A 393 6.79 13.68 3.84
C PHE A 393 7.46 13.50 5.21
N GLY A 394 8.02 12.30 5.46
CA GLY A 394 8.71 11.94 6.70
C GLY A 394 7.81 11.74 7.92
N ALA A 395 6.48 11.69 7.74
CA ALA A 395 5.53 11.54 8.86
C ALA A 395 5.60 10.15 9.51
N TYR A 396 6.16 9.13 8.84
CA TYR A 396 6.75 7.97 9.51
C TYR A 396 8.28 8.03 9.55
N GLY A 397 8.87 7.45 10.59
CA GLY A 397 10.29 7.11 10.70
C GLY A 397 11.21 8.27 11.08
N THR A 398 10.92 9.50 10.65
CA THR A 398 11.76 10.66 10.99
C THR A 398 11.41 11.25 12.37
N SER A 399 12.40 11.82 13.04
CA SER A 399 12.28 12.48 14.35
C SER A 399 12.37 14.00 14.29
N SER A 400 12.72 14.58 13.13
CA SER A 400 12.86 16.03 12.95
C SER A 400 12.75 16.46 11.49
N ALA A 401 12.42 17.75 11.28
CA ALA A 401 12.37 18.33 9.95
C ALA A 401 13.73 18.28 9.21
N SER A 402 14.87 18.41 9.92
CA SER A 402 16.20 18.26 9.29
C SER A 402 16.45 16.82 8.83
N GLU A 403 16.03 15.81 9.62
CA GLU A 403 16.17 14.41 9.26
C GLU A 403 15.33 14.03 8.01
N MET A 404 14.10 14.56 7.89
CA MET A 404 13.32 14.43 6.67
C MET A 404 14.00 15.12 5.48
N ILE A 405 14.33 16.41 5.62
CA ILE A 405 14.90 17.22 4.54
C ILE A 405 16.19 16.58 4.01
N ASN A 406 17.07 16.18 4.92
CA ASN A 406 18.40 15.66 4.61
C ASN A 406 18.46 14.12 4.54
N PHE A 407 17.31 13.43 4.42
CA PHE A 407 17.26 11.97 4.28
C PHE A 407 18.11 11.50 3.08
N SER A 408 18.90 10.46 3.28
CA SER A 408 19.92 10.02 2.32
C SER A 408 19.29 9.51 1.02
N ILE A 409 19.83 9.92 -0.12
CA ILE A 409 19.51 9.30 -1.42
C ILE A 409 20.38 8.07 -1.71
N ASP A 410 21.56 7.98 -1.11
CA ASP A 410 22.58 6.94 -1.34
C ASP A 410 22.27 5.62 -0.63
N ASN A 411 21.78 5.74 0.62
CA ASN A 411 21.28 4.66 1.45
C ASN A 411 19.86 5.06 1.92
N PRO A 412 18.86 4.99 1.03
CA PRO A 412 17.52 5.50 1.28
C PRO A 412 16.67 4.49 2.07
N VAL A 413 17.17 4.04 3.21
CA VAL A 413 16.48 3.11 4.13
C VAL A 413 16.66 3.53 5.58
N ILE A 414 15.70 3.20 6.43
CA ILE A 414 15.74 3.46 7.89
C ILE A 414 15.59 2.15 8.68
N ASN A 415 16.26 2.06 9.82
CA ASN A 415 16.30 0.89 10.74
C ASN A 415 16.78 -0.45 10.16
N VAL A 416 16.92 -0.58 8.84
CA VAL A 416 17.42 -1.74 8.09
C VAL A 416 18.54 -1.34 7.14
N THR A 417 19.24 -2.33 6.57
CA THR A 417 20.23 -2.13 5.51
C THR A 417 19.64 -2.37 4.13
N LEU A 418 20.30 -1.86 3.08
CA LEU A 418 19.93 -2.18 1.69
C LEU A 418 19.94 -3.70 1.43
N ALA A 419 20.87 -4.46 2.01
CA ALA A 419 20.94 -5.91 1.83
C ALA A 419 19.70 -6.66 2.33
N GLU A 420 18.98 -6.11 3.31
CA GLU A 420 17.70 -6.62 3.82
C GLU A 420 16.49 -6.19 2.96
N ARG A 421 16.73 -5.42 1.89
CA ARG A 421 15.74 -4.92 0.92
C ARG A 421 16.14 -5.29 -0.51
N PRO A 422 16.12 -6.60 -0.86
CA PRO A 422 16.63 -7.11 -2.13
C PRO A 422 16.08 -6.45 -3.40
N LEU A 423 14.80 -6.00 -3.42
CA LEU A 423 14.22 -5.30 -4.58
C LEU A 423 14.82 -3.90 -4.81
N LEU A 424 15.30 -3.26 -3.75
CA LEU A 424 15.97 -1.96 -3.82
C LEU A 424 17.49 -2.14 -4.04
N ASN A 425 18.11 -3.10 -3.35
CA ASN A 425 19.54 -3.37 -3.48
C ASN A 425 19.93 -3.87 -4.87
N VAL A 426 19.13 -4.75 -5.50
CA VAL A 426 19.40 -5.25 -6.85
C VAL A 426 19.50 -4.12 -7.89
N LEU A 427 18.85 -2.98 -7.61
CA LEU A 427 18.90 -1.77 -8.41
C LEU A 427 20.08 -0.89 -7.99
N LEU A 428 20.11 -0.42 -6.74
CA LEU A 428 21.06 0.60 -6.27
C LEU A 428 22.52 0.12 -6.12
N GLN A 429 22.79 -1.18 -6.23
CA GLN A 429 24.15 -1.72 -6.31
C GLN A 429 24.75 -1.74 -7.73
N ASN A 430 23.99 -1.35 -8.75
CA ASN A 430 24.47 -1.17 -10.11
C ASN A 430 24.69 0.32 -10.42
N ASP A 431 25.87 0.69 -10.91
CA ASP A 431 26.28 2.08 -11.13
C ASP A 431 25.38 2.81 -12.15
N GLU A 432 24.97 2.13 -13.23
CA GLU A 432 24.14 2.71 -14.29
C GLU A 432 22.68 2.88 -13.83
N TYR A 433 22.15 1.92 -13.07
CA TYR A 433 20.81 2.03 -12.48
C TYR A 433 20.75 3.10 -11.38
N ARG A 434 21.83 3.31 -10.63
CA ARG A 434 21.96 4.41 -9.68
C ARG A 434 21.95 5.78 -10.39
N GLU A 435 22.72 5.96 -11.47
CA GLU A 435 22.72 7.20 -12.28
C GLU A 435 21.31 7.52 -12.83
N VAL A 436 20.54 6.50 -13.24
CA VAL A 436 19.14 6.66 -13.68
C VAL A 436 18.20 7.05 -12.53
N TYR A 437 18.34 6.44 -11.36
CA TYR A 437 17.55 6.77 -10.16
C TYR A 437 17.84 8.19 -9.63
N GLU A 438 19.09 8.63 -9.67
CA GLU A 438 19.48 10.03 -9.36
C GLU A 438 18.87 11.01 -10.37
N GLY A 439 18.80 10.65 -11.65
CA GLY A 439 18.05 11.39 -12.66
C GLY A 439 16.55 11.52 -12.34
N TYR A 440 15.92 10.44 -11.89
CA TYR A 440 14.51 10.47 -11.45
C TYR A 440 14.28 11.27 -10.15
N LEU A 441 15.26 11.31 -9.24
CA LEU A 441 15.23 12.20 -8.08
C LEU A 441 15.34 13.68 -8.49
N GLU A 442 16.18 14.01 -9.49
CA GLU A 442 16.20 15.35 -10.09
C GLU A 442 14.85 15.68 -10.75
N ASP A 443 14.24 14.74 -11.48
CA ASP A 443 12.92 14.91 -12.08
C ASP A 443 11.80 15.10 -11.04
N CYS A 444 11.84 14.40 -9.91
CA CYS A 444 10.92 14.64 -8.79
C CYS A 444 11.05 16.08 -8.26
N ALA A 445 12.29 16.57 -8.10
CA ALA A 445 12.54 17.95 -7.71
C ALA A 445 12.05 18.97 -8.77
N LYS A 446 12.14 18.65 -10.07
CA LYS A 446 11.58 19.48 -11.17
C LYS A 446 10.05 19.55 -11.11
N ILE A 447 9.37 18.41 -10.94
CA ILE A 447 7.89 18.33 -10.86
C ILE A 447 7.38 19.05 -9.61
N ALA A 448 8.03 18.86 -8.45
CA ALA A 448 7.50 19.33 -7.18
C ALA A 448 7.93 20.76 -6.79
N SER A 449 9.11 21.24 -7.19
CA SER A 449 9.65 22.52 -6.68
C SER A 449 10.46 23.38 -7.67
N ILE A 450 11.52 22.87 -8.30
CA ILE A 450 12.43 23.77 -9.06
C ILE A 450 11.89 24.18 -10.44
N GLY A 451 10.86 23.49 -10.93
CA GLY A 451 10.36 23.63 -12.30
C GLY A 451 11.31 23.00 -13.32
N GLY A 452 10.85 22.82 -14.55
CA GLY A 452 11.67 22.22 -15.61
C GLY A 452 10.86 21.47 -16.64
N LYS A 453 11.45 20.42 -17.22
CA LYS A 453 10.80 19.58 -18.22
C LYS A 453 11.08 18.10 -17.98
N VAL A 454 10.04 17.34 -17.67
CA VAL A 454 10.06 15.88 -17.43
C VAL A 454 9.05 15.22 -18.37
N ASN A 455 9.38 14.05 -18.94
CA ASN A 455 8.49 13.24 -19.80
C ASN A 455 7.82 13.98 -21.00
N GLY A 456 8.28 15.18 -21.36
CA GLY A 456 7.69 16.02 -22.40
C GLY A 456 6.82 17.17 -21.88
N VAL A 457 6.38 17.11 -20.62
CA VAL A 457 5.61 18.12 -19.89
C VAL A 457 6.56 19.18 -19.32
N THR A 458 6.12 20.45 -19.26
CA THR A 458 6.86 21.54 -18.62
C THR A 458 6.16 21.91 -17.31
N TYR A 459 6.91 21.90 -16.21
CA TYR A 459 6.44 22.28 -14.88
C TYR A 459 6.99 23.66 -14.54
N GLU A 460 6.13 24.54 -14.05
CA GLU A 460 6.56 25.85 -13.53
C GLU A 460 7.26 25.70 -12.19
N LYS A 461 8.04 26.72 -11.79
CA LYS A 461 8.68 26.72 -10.48
C LYS A 461 7.62 26.83 -9.38
N ASP A 462 7.88 26.17 -8.25
CA ASP A 462 7.06 26.13 -7.04
C ASP A 462 5.70 25.42 -7.24
N HIS A 463 5.62 24.50 -8.21
CA HIS A 463 4.41 23.76 -8.62
C HIS A 463 3.59 23.19 -7.45
N PHE A 464 4.17 22.34 -6.58
CA PHE A 464 3.41 21.80 -5.43
C PHE A 464 3.04 22.88 -4.40
N SER A 465 3.75 24.02 -4.37
CA SER A 465 3.34 25.14 -3.51
C SER A 465 2.16 25.91 -4.10
N THR A 466 2.11 26.05 -5.43
CA THR A 466 0.92 26.53 -6.14
C THR A 466 -0.26 25.61 -5.91
N GLU A 467 -0.06 24.29 -6.00
CA GLU A 467 -1.12 23.30 -5.83
C GLU A 467 -1.66 23.25 -4.39
N ILE A 468 -0.77 23.35 -3.38
CA ILE A 468 -1.20 23.49 -1.98
C ILE A 468 -2.04 24.76 -1.76
N ASP A 469 -1.68 25.90 -2.36
CA ASP A 469 -2.48 27.12 -2.23
C ASP A 469 -3.78 27.07 -3.08
N ASN A 470 -3.80 26.38 -4.23
CA ASN A 470 -5.03 26.08 -5.00
C ASN A 470 -6.02 25.27 -4.14
N TYR A 471 -5.56 24.16 -3.58
CA TYR A 471 -6.40 23.26 -2.78
C TYR A 471 -6.85 23.89 -1.46
N LYS A 472 -6.01 24.72 -0.84
CA LYS A 472 -6.37 25.52 0.33
C LYS A 472 -7.54 26.46 0.07
N ASP A 473 -7.59 27.13 -1.09
CA ASP A 473 -8.73 27.96 -1.50
C ASP A 473 -9.98 27.11 -1.83
N ILE A 474 -9.81 25.94 -2.46
CA ILE A 474 -10.90 24.98 -2.76
C ILE A 474 -11.52 24.37 -1.48
N LEU A 475 -10.69 24.09 -0.49
CA LEU A 475 -11.06 23.43 0.77
C LEU A 475 -11.58 24.39 1.85
N GLU A 476 -11.35 25.71 1.71
CA GLU A 476 -11.54 26.70 2.79
C GLU A 476 -12.90 26.57 3.52
N GLU A 477 -14.01 26.57 2.79
CA GLU A 477 -15.34 26.50 3.39
C GLU A 477 -15.66 25.10 3.93
N ALA A 478 -15.16 24.04 3.26
CA ALA A 478 -15.39 22.67 3.67
C ALA A 478 -14.69 22.36 5.01
N VAL A 479 -13.41 22.74 5.17
CA VAL A 479 -12.66 22.53 6.41
C VAL A 479 -13.22 23.35 7.58
N LYS A 480 -13.72 24.56 7.33
CA LYS A 480 -14.40 25.38 8.35
C LYS A 480 -15.75 24.84 8.82
N THR A 481 -16.38 23.97 8.03
CA THR A 481 -17.75 23.47 8.28
C THR A 481 -17.82 21.95 8.46
N ASP A 482 -16.68 21.26 8.39
CA ASP A 482 -16.56 19.81 8.58
C ASP A 482 -16.88 19.46 10.05
N PRO A 483 -17.99 18.76 10.34
CA PRO A 483 -18.42 18.49 11.71
C PRO A 483 -17.60 17.38 12.39
N THR A 484 -16.69 16.72 11.67
CA THR A 484 -15.91 15.56 12.16
C THR A 484 -14.39 15.76 12.13
N ALA A 485 -13.90 16.91 11.64
CA ALA A 485 -12.48 17.15 11.37
C ALA A 485 -11.54 16.89 12.57
N PHE A 486 -10.44 16.17 12.32
CA PHE A 486 -9.41 15.87 13.33
C PHE A 486 -8.54 17.08 13.74
N TYR A 487 -8.55 18.15 12.93
CA TYR A 487 -7.77 19.36 13.16
C TYR A 487 -8.59 20.59 12.75
N ASP A 488 -8.40 21.71 13.44
CA ASP A 488 -9.09 22.98 13.12
C ASP A 488 -8.51 23.70 11.88
N TYR A 489 -9.21 24.76 11.45
CA TYR A 489 -8.82 25.54 10.27
C TYR A 489 -7.48 26.26 10.42
N ASP A 490 -7.14 26.78 11.59
CA ASP A 490 -5.85 27.46 11.80
C ASP A 490 -4.69 26.43 11.73
N ARG A 491 -4.92 25.20 12.23
CA ARG A 491 -3.99 24.08 12.09
C ARG A 491 -3.86 23.62 10.63
N PHE A 492 -4.94 23.55 9.87
CA PHE A 492 -4.90 23.27 8.42
C PHE A 492 -4.06 24.30 7.66
N ILE A 493 -4.25 25.60 7.94
CA ILE A 493 -3.47 26.68 7.33
C ILE A 493 -1.99 26.58 7.71
N SER A 494 -1.68 26.29 8.98
CA SER A 494 -0.31 26.05 9.46
C SER A 494 0.33 24.84 8.77
N ALA A 495 -0.40 23.74 8.60
CA ALA A 495 0.07 22.53 7.91
C ALA A 495 0.49 22.84 6.47
N CYS A 496 -0.36 23.53 5.71
CA CYS A 496 -0.10 23.95 4.33
C CYS A 496 1.21 24.78 4.23
N ASP A 497 1.36 25.79 5.10
CA ASP A 497 2.53 26.68 5.08
C ASP A 497 3.82 26.02 5.63
N ASN A 498 3.73 24.89 6.33
CA ASN A 498 4.89 24.07 6.69
C ASN A 498 5.26 23.07 5.58
N LEU A 499 4.27 22.41 4.96
CA LEU A 499 4.47 21.43 3.87
C LEU A 499 5.15 22.06 2.64
N LYS A 500 4.75 23.28 2.25
CA LYS A 500 5.40 24.04 1.14
C LYS A 500 6.90 24.26 1.37
N LYS A 501 7.28 24.66 2.59
CA LYS A 501 8.68 24.85 2.96
C LYS A 501 9.44 23.53 2.97
N LEU A 502 8.83 22.48 3.52
CA LEU A 502 9.41 21.14 3.61
C LEU A 502 9.77 20.60 2.22
N ASN A 503 8.83 20.67 1.27
CA ASN A 503 9.08 20.31 -0.14
C ASN A 503 10.23 21.13 -0.76
N THR A 504 10.26 22.45 -0.57
CA THR A 504 11.30 23.32 -1.14
C THR A 504 12.69 23.01 -0.57
N GLN A 505 12.80 22.74 0.73
CA GLN A 505 14.07 22.34 1.34
C GLN A 505 14.47 20.91 0.95
N ARG A 506 13.51 19.97 0.87
CA ARG A 506 13.76 18.59 0.43
C ARG A 506 14.28 18.54 -1.01
N ALA A 507 13.67 19.31 -1.93
CA ALA A 507 14.17 19.48 -3.30
C ALA A 507 15.63 19.97 -3.32
N THR A 508 15.95 20.97 -2.50
CA THR A 508 17.30 21.51 -2.37
C THR A 508 18.29 20.45 -1.84
N ALA A 509 17.92 19.69 -0.81
CA ALA A 509 18.77 18.66 -0.20
C ALA A 509 19.00 17.45 -1.11
N VAL A 510 18.00 17.05 -1.90
CA VAL A 510 18.15 16.01 -2.93
C VAL A 510 19.11 16.47 -4.03
N LEU A 511 18.92 17.68 -4.56
CA LEU A 511 19.79 18.24 -5.61
C LEU A 511 21.23 18.47 -5.12
N ASN A 512 21.43 18.85 -3.86
CA ASN A 512 22.76 18.98 -3.26
C ASN A 512 23.47 17.61 -3.19
N GLN A 513 22.79 16.55 -2.71
CA GLN A 513 23.36 15.19 -2.66
C GLN A 513 23.74 14.66 -4.05
N ILE A 514 22.91 14.85 -5.08
CA ILE A 514 23.20 14.50 -6.48
C ILE A 514 24.48 15.21 -7.01
N ASN A 515 24.90 16.30 -6.38
CA ASN A 515 26.10 17.07 -6.76
C ASN A 515 27.29 16.87 -5.80
N ASP A 516 27.37 15.75 -5.08
CA ASP A 516 28.37 15.45 -4.02
C ASP A 516 28.37 16.44 -2.84
N ASP A 517 27.35 17.30 -2.69
CA ASP A 517 27.25 18.28 -1.59
C ASP A 517 26.36 17.76 -0.45
N PHE A 518 27.00 17.13 0.53
CA PHE A 518 26.33 16.62 1.75
C PHE A 518 26.20 17.70 2.85
N SER A 519 26.17 18.98 2.50
CA SER A 519 25.91 20.08 3.43
C SER A 519 24.44 20.10 3.86
N GLU A 520 24.21 20.04 5.18
CA GLU A 520 22.86 20.04 5.77
C GLU A 520 22.04 21.27 5.35
N VAL A 521 20.90 21.04 4.70
CA VAL A 521 19.93 22.07 4.34
C VAL A 521 19.07 22.39 5.56
N SER A 522 18.97 23.68 5.89
CA SER A 522 18.30 24.13 7.12
C SER A 522 16.80 23.84 7.14
N SER A 523 16.33 23.34 8.29
CA SER A 523 14.90 23.20 8.60
C SER A 523 14.29 24.44 9.29
N ASP A 524 14.95 25.61 9.23
CA ASP A 524 14.49 26.84 9.88
C ASP A 524 13.05 27.22 9.50
N GLY A 525 12.20 27.44 10.50
CA GLY A 525 10.81 27.85 10.30
C GLY A 525 9.85 26.74 9.83
N ILE A 526 10.28 25.47 9.95
CA ILE A 526 9.46 24.27 9.72
C ILE A 526 9.24 23.55 11.05
N ASN A 527 7.99 23.17 11.34
CA ASN A 527 7.62 22.34 12.49
C ASN A 527 6.77 21.15 11.98
N LEU A 528 7.31 19.93 12.00
CA LEU A 528 6.61 18.75 11.47
C LEU A 528 5.28 18.47 12.18
N ASN A 529 5.17 18.81 13.47
CA ASN A 529 3.93 18.63 14.25
C ASN A 529 2.77 19.45 13.65
N GLU A 530 3.04 20.57 12.97
CA GLU A 530 2.00 21.36 12.28
C GLU A 530 1.38 20.61 11.10
N ILE A 531 2.12 19.67 10.49
CA ILE A 531 1.70 18.92 9.30
C ILE A 531 0.83 17.69 9.69
N GLY A 532 0.72 17.38 10.99
CA GLY A 532 -0.13 16.32 11.52
C GLY A 532 0.62 15.37 12.46
N ASP A 533 0.16 14.13 12.52
CA ASP A 533 0.75 13.09 13.36
C ASP A 533 2.08 12.61 12.76
N ASN A 534 3.11 12.50 13.60
CA ASN A 534 4.43 12.00 13.22
C ASN A 534 4.78 10.80 14.10
N VAL A 535 5.22 9.68 13.52
CA VAL A 535 5.30 8.36 14.18
C VAL A 535 6.65 7.69 13.93
N GLY A 536 7.22 7.03 14.93
CA GLY A 536 8.35 6.10 14.75
C GLY A 536 9.76 6.71 14.76
N GLY A 537 9.90 8.02 14.91
CA GLY A 537 11.21 8.69 15.02
C GLY A 537 12.06 8.17 16.19
N ALA A 538 13.37 8.01 15.97
CA ALA A 538 14.32 7.49 16.97
C ALA A 538 14.54 8.39 18.20
N GLY A 539 13.88 9.56 18.26
CA GLY A 539 13.94 10.53 19.35
C GLY A 539 12.60 10.68 20.08
N GLN A 540 12.53 10.18 21.32
CA GLN A 540 11.39 10.22 22.24
C GLN A 540 10.23 9.27 21.89
N GLY A 541 9.89 8.39 22.85
CA GLY A 541 8.67 7.59 22.83
C GLY A 541 7.44 8.43 23.16
N ALA A 542 7.07 9.33 22.25
CA ALA A 542 5.73 9.90 22.23
C ALA A 542 4.75 8.79 21.85
N GLN A 543 3.95 8.32 22.82
CA GLN A 543 2.67 7.74 22.48
C GLN A 543 1.89 8.84 21.75
N GLY A 544 1.41 8.55 20.54
CA GLY A 544 0.51 9.46 19.84
C GLY A 544 -0.78 9.58 20.63
N ASN A 545 -0.93 10.64 21.43
CA ASN A 545 -2.23 10.97 22.01
C ASN A 545 -3.20 11.22 20.85
N PRO A 546 -4.39 10.58 20.84
CA PRO A 546 -5.37 10.83 19.79
C PRO A 546 -5.80 12.30 19.79
N PRO A 547 -6.11 12.89 18.63
CA PRO A 547 -6.74 14.21 18.58
C PRO A 547 -8.14 14.12 19.21
N GLY A 548 -8.30 14.60 20.45
CA GLY A 548 -9.56 14.41 21.18
C GLY A 548 -9.75 15.14 22.53
N GLU A 549 -8.72 15.44 23.33
CA GLU A 549 -8.92 16.10 24.65
C GLU A 549 -9.37 17.59 24.59
N GLY A 550 -9.71 18.09 23.39
CA GLY A 550 -10.27 19.42 23.15
C GLY A 550 -11.79 19.49 23.32
N GLY A 551 -12.32 19.16 24.51
CA GLY A 551 -13.76 19.15 24.78
C GLY A 551 -14.47 20.49 24.46
N PRO A 552 -15.74 20.47 24.00
CA PRO A 552 -16.41 21.64 23.44
C PRO A 552 -16.58 22.80 24.43
N GLY A 553 -16.22 24.00 23.98
CA GLY A 553 -16.10 25.19 24.83
C GLY A 553 -17.42 25.69 25.43
N ASN A 554 -17.45 25.86 26.75
CA ASN A 554 -18.56 26.46 27.50
C ASN A 554 -18.25 27.94 27.83
N PRO A 555 -19.10 28.92 27.44
CA PRO A 555 -18.69 30.33 27.41
C PRO A 555 -18.80 31.07 28.76
N GLY A 556 -17.66 31.16 29.46
CA GLY A 556 -17.27 32.29 30.32
C GLY A 556 -17.78 32.33 31.77
N GLU A 557 -16.88 32.63 32.73
CA GLU A 557 -16.93 33.77 33.66
C GLU A 557 -15.80 33.73 34.72
N GLY A 558 -15.37 34.90 35.19
CA GLY A 558 -14.91 35.19 36.58
C GLY A 558 -13.78 34.37 37.26
N ASN A 559 -12.62 35.00 37.43
CA ASN A 559 -11.53 34.61 38.37
C ASN A 559 -11.48 35.62 39.56
N PRO A 560 -10.79 35.41 40.72
CA PRO A 560 -10.26 34.22 41.42
C PRO A 560 -10.80 34.18 42.91
N PRO A 561 -10.16 33.57 43.97
CA PRO A 561 -8.81 33.85 44.52
C PRO A 561 -7.98 32.61 45.01
N GLU A 562 -6.85 32.85 45.70
CA GLU A 562 -5.63 32.00 45.76
C GLU A 562 -5.35 31.20 47.08
N PHE A 563 -4.17 30.51 47.11
CA PHE A 563 -3.27 30.12 48.25
C PHE A 563 -3.22 28.61 48.68
N PRO A 564 -2.07 28.08 49.24
CA PRO A 564 -0.75 27.91 48.57
C PRO A 564 0.13 26.67 48.97
N GLY A 565 1.15 26.33 48.14
CA GLY A 565 2.40 25.63 48.53
C GLY A 565 2.37 24.09 48.73
N GLU A 566 3.47 23.32 48.69
CA GLU A 566 4.91 23.52 48.32
C GLU A 566 5.55 22.18 47.85
N GLY A 567 6.55 22.21 46.95
CA GLY A 567 7.46 21.08 46.60
C GLY A 567 6.86 19.94 45.76
N GLY A 568 7.57 19.21 44.88
CA GLY A 568 9.00 19.09 44.57
C GLY A 568 9.70 17.97 45.38
N THR A 569 10.38 16.97 44.82
CA THR A 569 10.80 16.66 43.43
C THR A 569 11.12 15.15 43.23
N GLY A 570 11.12 14.66 41.98
CA GLY A 570 12.09 13.66 41.48
C GLY A 570 11.76 12.15 41.50
N TYR A 571 11.95 11.50 40.33
CA TYR A 571 12.35 10.09 40.16
C TYR A 571 13.81 9.89 40.66
N VAL A 572 14.45 8.70 40.77
CA VAL A 572 14.45 7.42 40.00
C VAL A 572 14.81 6.22 40.96
N PRO A 573 14.87 4.93 40.53
CA PRO A 573 14.73 3.75 41.42
C PRO A 573 16.05 3.05 41.86
N VAL A 574 15.91 1.94 42.60
CA VAL A 574 16.99 0.98 42.96
C VAL A 574 16.52 -0.47 42.75
N ASN A 575 17.42 -1.36 42.30
CA ASN A 575 17.16 -2.77 41.95
C ASN A 575 17.51 -3.77 43.11
N PRO A 576 17.20 -5.09 43.00
CA PRO A 576 17.09 -6.03 44.13
C PRO A 576 18.38 -6.86 44.43
N ILE A 577 18.22 -8.07 45.03
CA ILE A 577 19.21 -9.16 45.34
C ILE A 577 19.70 -9.16 46.82
N PRO A 578 19.76 -10.30 47.58
CA PRO A 578 18.91 -11.51 47.57
C PRO A 578 18.63 -12.15 48.98
N GLY A 579 17.75 -13.17 49.01
CA GLY A 579 17.96 -14.49 49.66
C GLY A 579 18.21 -14.67 51.18
N GLU A 580 17.56 -15.69 51.75
CA GLU A 580 18.17 -16.61 52.75
C GLU A 580 17.49 -18.00 52.63
N SER A 581 18.09 -19.03 53.24
CA SER A 581 17.77 -20.46 53.02
C SER A 581 17.38 -21.20 54.31
N GLU A 582 16.66 -22.34 54.21
CA GLU A 582 17.09 -23.61 54.86
C GLU A 582 16.26 -24.85 54.45
N ASP A 583 16.78 -26.03 54.79
CA ASP A 583 16.29 -27.39 54.51
C ASP A 583 14.88 -27.70 55.11
N SER A 584 14.10 -28.71 54.70
CA SER A 584 14.49 -30.14 54.78
C SER A 584 13.45 -31.17 54.28
N ASN A 585 13.94 -32.12 53.48
CA ASN A 585 13.77 -33.58 53.57
C ASN A 585 12.52 -34.25 54.25
N ASN A 586 11.80 -35.03 53.42
CA ASN A 586 11.71 -36.52 53.48
C ASN A 586 10.41 -37.26 53.95
N GLN A 587 9.84 -38.05 53.01
CA GLN A 587 9.17 -39.38 53.11
C GLN A 587 7.87 -39.69 53.93
N GLN A 588 6.92 -40.26 53.16
CA GLN A 588 6.20 -41.55 53.36
C GLN A 588 4.87 -41.72 54.15
N ASN A 589 3.99 -42.53 53.51
CA ASN A 589 2.95 -43.44 54.03
C ASN A 589 1.69 -42.81 54.70
N ASP A 590 0.49 -43.42 54.65
CA ASP A 590 0.05 -44.70 54.05
C ASP A 590 -1.45 -44.70 53.62
N SER A 591 -1.85 -45.71 52.81
CA SER A 591 -3.12 -46.45 52.69
C SER A 591 -4.47 -45.86 53.19
N THR A 592 -5.63 -46.14 52.56
CA THR A 592 -6.22 -47.50 52.40
C THR A 592 -7.26 -47.67 51.26
N SER A 593 -7.27 -48.86 50.62
CA SER A 593 -8.39 -49.71 50.09
C SER A 593 -9.68 -49.07 49.52
N SER A 594 -10.40 -49.58 48.50
CA SER A 594 -10.34 -50.78 47.61
C SER A 594 -11.47 -50.60 46.55
N ASP A 595 -11.64 -51.35 45.44
CA ASP A 595 -11.20 -52.71 45.06
C ASP A 595 -11.19 -52.90 43.52
N ASN A 596 -10.58 -54.02 43.08
CA ASN A 596 -10.56 -54.75 41.78
C ASN A 596 -11.75 -54.57 40.78
N THR A 597 -11.73 -54.86 39.45
CA THR A 597 -10.83 -55.43 38.39
C THR A 597 -11.61 -55.35 37.04
N SER A 598 -11.18 -55.63 35.78
CA SER A 598 -9.96 -55.92 34.97
C SER A 598 -10.46 -56.05 33.49
N GLY A 599 -9.70 -56.10 32.38
CA GLY A 599 -8.27 -56.09 32.04
C GLY A 599 -8.13 -55.66 30.55
N GLU A 600 -6.94 -55.43 29.97
CA GLU A 600 -5.99 -56.43 29.40
C GLU A 600 -6.57 -57.24 28.20
N ASP A 601 -5.90 -57.36 27.03
CA ASP A 601 -4.63 -56.74 26.59
C ASP A 601 -4.31 -56.84 25.07
N THR A 602 -3.33 -56.03 24.60
CA THR A 602 -2.40 -56.18 23.43
C THR A 602 -2.84 -56.51 21.97
N ASN A 603 -2.18 -55.83 21.02
CA ASN A 603 -1.47 -56.24 19.76
C ASN A 603 -2.04 -57.37 18.82
N ASP A 604 -1.67 -57.52 17.54
CA ASP A 604 -0.53 -57.04 16.72
C ASP A 604 -0.93 -56.89 15.22
N SER A 605 0.08 -56.82 14.34
CA SER A 605 0.10 -56.27 12.98
C SER A 605 -0.19 -57.28 11.83
N THR A 606 -0.16 -56.74 10.59
CA THR A 606 0.11 -57.37 9.27
C THR A 606 -1.03 -57.73 8.29
N ASN A 607 -1.12 -56.89 7.22
CA ASN A 607 -0.92 -57.24 5.80
C ASN A 607 -1.63 -58.47 5.15
N GLY A 608 -2.45 -58.25 4.11
CA GLY A 608 -2.86 -59.31 3.17
C GLY A 608 -3.92 -58.92 2.11
N ASN A 609 -3.64 -59.20 0.83
CA ASN A 609 -4.61 -59.18 -0.30
C ASN A 609 -5.72 -60.26 -0.10
N ASN A 610 -6.84 -60.32 -0.82
CA ASN A 610 -6.97 -60.37 -2.29
C ASN A 610 -8.46 -60.52 -2.74
N SER A 611 -8.74 -60.33 -4.04
CA SER A 611 -9.90 -60.87 -4.81
C SER A 611 -11.33 -60.42 -4.39
N ASP A 612 -12.35 -60.36 -5.26
CA ASP A 612 -12.45 -60.57 -6.71
C ASP A 612 -13.71 -59.85 -7.25
N ASN A 613 -13.68 -59.35 -8.49
CA ASN A 613 -14.58 -59.87 -9.54
C ASN A 613 -14.08 -59.45 -10.94
N SER A 614 -14.39 -60.26 -11.96
CA SER A 614 -13.93 -60.05 -13.34
C SER A 614 -15.09 -60.14 -14.34
N ASN A 615 -14.98 -59.43 -15.45
CA ASN A 615 -15.28 -60.04 -16.74
C ASN A 615 -14.49 -59.36 -17.87
N SER A 616 -14.38 -60.04 -19.01
CA SER A 616 -13.49 -59.68 -20.13
C SER A 616 -14.12 -60.02 -21.49
N ASN A 617 -13.36 -59.83 -22.57
CA ASN A 617 -13.61 -60.15 -23.99
C ASN A 617 -14.24 -59.00 -24.83
N ASN A 618 -13.57 -58.43 -25.85
CA ASN A 618 -13.02 -58.97 -27.14
C ASN A 618 -14.06 -58.87 -28.29
N VAL A 619 -13.77 -58.67 -29.59
CA VAL A 619 -12.52 -58.38 -30.37
C VAL A 619 -12.89 -57.91 -31.81
N THR A 620 -11.92 -57.43 -32.60
CA THR A 620 -11.94 -57.12 -34.07
C THR A 620 -12.83 -55.95 -34.54
N ASN A 621 -12.46 -55.03 -35.45
CA ASN A 621 -11.48 -54.94 -36.59
C ASN A 621 -12.02 -55.39 -37.97
N THR A 622 -12.32 -54.42 -38.86
CA THR A 622 -11.77 -54.34 -40.25
C THR A 622 -12.24 -53.08 -41.00
N ASN A 623 -11.48 -52.65 -42.01
CA ASN A 623 -11.75 -51.48 -42.87
C ASN A 623 -12.53 -51.85 -44.16
N SER A 624 -13.24 -50.88 -44.73
CA SER A 624 -13.54 -50.77 -46.17
C SER A 624 -13.61 -49.30 -46.60
N ASN A 625 -13.48 -48.99 -47.89
CA ASN A 625 -13.10 -47.66 -48.40
C ASN A 625 -13.89 -47.27 -49.68
N GLU A 626 -13.67 -46.03 -50.17
CA GLU A 626 -13.90 -45.49 -51.53
C GLU A 626 -15.21 -44.75 -51.91
N THR A 627 -15.01 -43.64 -52.65
CA THR A 627 -15.89 -42.86 -53.57
C THR A 627 -17.14 -42.15 -53.02
N VAL A 628 -17.41 -40.83 -53.17
CA VAL A 628 -17.08 -39.72 -54.13
C VAL A 628 -18.12 -39.49 -55.26
N THR A 629 -18.87 -38.38 -55.16
CA THR A 629 -19.44 -37.44 -56.20
C THR A 629 -20.37 -36.44 -55.46
N THR A 630 -20.06 -35.14 -55.27
CA THR A 630 -20.10 -33.95 -56.19
C THR A 630 -21.48 -33.26 -56.34
N GLU A 631 -21.43 -31.94 -56.59
CA GLU A 631 -22.51 -30.96 -56.88
C GLU A 631 -23.34 -30.39 -55.70
N ASP A 632 -23.79 -29.11 -55.71
CA ASP A 632 -23.18 -27.85 -56.23
C ASP A 632 -23.94 -26.60 -55.67
N ASN A 633 -23.30 -25.41 -55.67
CA ASN A 633 -23.87 -24.05 -55.44
C ASN A 633 -24.60 -23.77 -54.09
N SER A 634 -24.75 -22.55 -53.57
CA SER A 634 -24.11 -21.21 -53.72
C SER A 634 -24.58 -20.35 -52.48
N SER A 635 -24.08 -19.17 -52.11
CA SER A 635 -23.36 -18.09 -52.82
C SER A 635 -22.63 -17.14 -51.84
N GLU A 636 -21.53 -16.52 -52.31
CA GLU A 636 -21.06 -15.11 -52.07
C GLU A 636 -21.29 -14.38 -50.71
N LYS A 637 -20.36 -13.62 -50.12
CA LYS A 637 -18.96 -13.16 -50.38
C LYS A 637 -18.38 -12.71 -49.00
N SER A 638 -17.08 -12.86 -48.65
CA SER A 638 -15.84 -12.23 -49.19
C SER A 638 -15.79 -10.69 -48.98
N THR A 639 -14.68 -10.05 -48.60
CA THR A 639 -13.29 -10.47 -48.29
C THR A 639 -12.68 -9.58 -47.18
N ASP A 640 -11.69 -10.09 -46.46
CA ASP A 640 -10.26 -9.65 -46.46
C ASP A 640 -9.94 -8.28 -47.13
N ASP A 641 -8.92 -7.50 -46.73
CA ASP A 641 -7.68 -7.87 -46.02
C ASP A 641 -7.00 -6.62 -45.37
N ALA A 642 -5.87 -6.78 -44.68
CA ALA A 642 -5.14 -5.72 -43.97
C ALA A 642 -4.26 -4.80 -44.85
N ASN A 643 -3.90 -3.62 -44.32
CA ASN A 643 -2.53 -3.04 -44.41
C ASN A 643 -2.36 -1.82 -43.47
N ASP A 644 -1.11 -1.55 -43.08
CA ASP A 644 -0.73 -0.51 -42.10
C ASP A 644 -0.90 0.94 -42.58
N SER A 645 -1.11 1.85 -41.62
CA SER A 645 -0.62 3.24 -41.67
C SER A 645 -0.59 3.89 -40.29
N ILE A 646 0.60 4.11 -39.73
CA ILE A 646 0.79 4.96 -38.54
C ILE A 646 0.55 6.42 -38.92
N ILE A 647 -0.43 7.08 -38.30
CA ILE A 647 -0.59 8.55 -38.34
C ILE A 647 -0.92 9.07 -36.93
N SER A 648 -0.09 9.98 -36.43
CA SER A 648 -0.34 10.70 -35.18
C SER A 648 -1.38 11.81 -35.37
N LEU A 649 -2.37 11.87 -34.46
CA LEU A 649 -3.43 12.89 -34.51
C LEU A 649 -3.01 14.21 -33.85
N THR A 650 -2.33 15.05 -34.63
CA THR A 650 -2.07 16.45 -34.26
C THR A 650 -3.35 17.30 -34.35
N LYS A 651 -3.96 17.63 -33.21
CA LYS A 651 -5.07 18.61 -33.13
C LYS A 651 -4.63 19.97 -33.68
N THR A 652 -5.26 20.47 -34.76
CA THR A 652 -5.14 21.87 -35.22
C THR A 652 -6.44 22.41 -35.84
N GLY A 653 -6.75 23.67 -35.53
CA GLY A 653 -7.93 24.42 -36.02
C GLY A 653 -9.24 24.11 -35.28
N GLY A 654 -10.07 25.08 -34.88
CA GLY A 654 -10.02 26.55 -35.03
C GLY A 654 -11.41 27.14 -34.69
N ILE A 655 -11.68 28.44 -34.49
CA ILE A 655 -10.93 29.72 -34.47
C ILE A 655 -11.75 30.67 -33.57
N GLY A 656 -11.13 31.62 -32.84
CA GLY A 656 -11.88 32.49 -31.91
C GLY A 656 -11.28 33.84 -31.50
N VAL A 657 -10.37 34.45 -32.27
CA VAL A 657 -9.68 35.70 -31.88
C VAL A 657 -10.17 36.91 -32.69
N LYS A 658 -10.46 38.03 -32.00
CA LYS A 658 -10.85 39.32 -32.61
C LYS A 658 -9.65 40.03 -33.23
N LEU A 659 -9.83 40.56 -34.44
CA LEU A 659 -8.82 41.33 -35.16
C LEU A 659 -8.83 42.82 -34.74
N SER A 660 -7.66 43.35 -34.40
CA SER A 660 -7.40 44.81 -34.30
C SER A 660 -6.27 45.18 -35.26
N ILE A 661 -6.46 46.25 -36.03
CA ILE A 661 -5.61 46.59 -37.19
C ILE A 661 -4.60 47.69 -36.81
N ILE A 662 -3.31 47.46 -37.07
CA ILE A 662 -2.29 48.51 -37.20
C ILE A 662 -1.48 48.24 -38.49
N VAL A 663 -1.14 49.31 -39.22
CA VAL A 663 -0.47 49.27 -40.53
C VAL A 663 0.99 49.76 -40.39
N GLY A 664 1.96 49.07 -40.99
CA GLY A 664 3.39 49.35 -40.77
C GLY A 664 4.39 48.81 -41.82
N THR A 665 4.30 49.29 -43.06
CA THR A 665 5.38 49.47 -44.07
C THR A 665 6.63 48.55 -44.08
N ILE A 666 6.63 47.61 -45.04
CA ILE A 666 7.70 47.30 -46.03
C ILE A 666 9.16 47.74 -45.72
N LEU A 667 10.10 46.77 -45.68
CA LEU A 667 11.37 46.82 -46.47
C LEU A 667 12.08 45.46 -46.57
N THR A 668 13.02 45.35 -47.51
CA THR A 668 13.62 44.09 -48.02
C THR A 668 15.03 43.78 -47.49
N GLY A 669 15.40 42.51 -47.35
CA GLY A 669 16.78 42.04 -47.17
C GLY A 669 16.99 40.58 -47.61
N VAL A 670 18.13 40.27 -48.25
CA VAL A 670 18.45 38.95 -48.84
C VAL A 670 19.92 38.57 -48.55
N GLY A 671 20.18 37.30 -48.21
CA GLY A 671 21.51 36.72 -47.95
C GLY A 671 21.46 35.79 -46.73
N TYR A 672 21.62 34.45 -46.75
CA TYR A 672 22.51 33.50 -47.47
C TYR A 672 23.85 33.23 -46.73
N PHE A 673 24.36 31.99 -46.85
CA PHE A 673 25.40 31.30 -46.05
C PHE A 673 24.97 30.82 -44.64
N ILE A 674 25.61 29.80 -44.02
CA ILE A 674 25.85 28.38 -44.38
C ILE A 674 26.65 27.71 -43.23
N ARG A 675 26.20 26.51 -42.80
CA ARG A 675 26.91 25.45 -42.02
C ARG A 675 27.77 25.79 -40.78
N ARG A 676 27.50 24.97 -39.74
CA ARG A 676 28.46 24.38 -38.78
C ARG A 676 29.25 25.36 -37.87
N ARG A 677 29.02 25.22 -36.57
CA ARG A 677 29.65 24.06 -35.91
C ARG A 677 28.60 23.13 -35.33
#